data_AF-A0A7X7TCG7-F1
#
_entry.id   AF-A0A7X7TCG7-F1
#
_cell.length_a   1.000
_cell.length_b   1.000
_cell.length_c   1.000
_cell.angle_alpha   90.00
_cell.angle_beta   90.00
_cell.angle_gamma   90.00
#
_symmetry.space_group_name_H-M   'P 1'
#
loop_
_entity.id
_entity.type
_entity.pdbx_description
1 polymer ?
#
loop_
_entity_poly.entity_id
_entity_poly.type
_entity_poly.pdbx_seq_one_letter_code
_entity_poly.pdbx_strand_id
1 'polypeptide(L)'
;MMNTIFNRSIKLVLCVVAGGSSVLFAAGWDPMEVDYSGRKGATIYVSTSGDNSDGSSWAKAFHTIQAGLSAVPDDKGGHRVIVRPDRYLEANLAPAHPGAAGAYNVLVGDFDGALGSGGAGWVLIDSGDPEKGFKSWDWWGPIRATDKNWPTGNKTGETFSAIICDRWIFRNLYTAGGDGGLFWDLTDKSGQGFTVIVEDCVGSGRAFGGGVCYPIVRPGEPSVFRRCYFLSLDFVGDTAGVLVGGWEKTLPDEPHVVFEDCTMVNPDNAVAISYAAHCTRARFVNCRLIALNFTQPEMGGKSTGIICTQGHSPTGKLHVDLEDCILAGYSVLTPGKDAEAVSFTTRGRVQAYVQFKQSMPEGFERLGLWPTELFARMAPPKTPEDLKGNLHKSPLTKIPVNFGQAMENTPVIYRGKPLLVYNFRDDSKNKTGDHLKDMDLRIQDLCTGEILAKFGQGHSFANAFVEGETMHVFASEGTDKDWFKSIYHFTSTDLKNWTRELAIPLEGDEHLFNCSVCRDEQGYVMAYESNQPVQFCFRFARSKDLSAWEKIPGLIFTGEKKEYSACPVIRYFVPYYYVMYLHAAIPGHNGWVTFLARSKDLAAWQLSPMNPILEAGQGEGCNNSDVDLFEWEGNTYVFYATGDQQTWGSVRVAMVPGSMKNFYESCF
;
A
#
# COMPACT_ATOMS: atom_id res chain seq x y z
N MET A 1 -22.20 -33.71 42.91
CA MET A 1 -22.40 -32.42 43.61
C MET A 1 -22.04 -31.34 42.61
N MET A 2 -23.02 -30.83 41.87
CA MET A 2 -23.84 -29.66 42.22
C MET A 2 -23.00 -28.38 42.19
N ASN A 3 -23.12 -27.56 41.15
CA ASN A 3 -24.19 -26.58 40.86
C ASN A 3 -24.03 -25.23 41.60
N THR A 4 -23.93 -24.20 40.76
CA THR A 4 -24.50 -22.83 40.87
C THR A 4 -23.99 -21.81 41.88
N ILE A 5 -23.70 -20.61 41.34
CA ILE A 5 -24.26 -19.25 41.62
C ILE A 5 -23.28 -18.29 40.89
N PHE A 6 -23.49 -17.68 39.72
CA PHE A 6 -24.54 -16.82 39.14
C PHE A 6 -24.90 -15.53 39.90
N ASN A 7 -24.66 -14.40 39.20
CA ASN A 7 -25.18 -13.03 39.37
C ASN A 7 -24.63 -12.10 40.48
N ARG A 8 -23.94 -11.03 40.05
CA ARG A 8 -24.48 -9.66 40.18
C ARG A 8 -23.81 -8.66 39.21
N SER A 9 -24.67 -7.80 38.68
CA SER A 9 -24.52 -6.91 37.55
C SER A 9 -23.88 -5.55 37.87
N ILE A 10 -23.25 -4.97 36.84
CA ILE A 10 -23.41 -3.58 36.35
C ILE A 10 -23.36 -2.45 37.41
N LYS A 11 -22.27 -1.67 37.38
CA LYS A 11 -22.36 -0.19 37.19
C LYS A 11 -21.03 0.42 36.75
N LEU A 12 -21.18 1.10 35.62
CA LEU A 12 -20.31 1.98 34.84
C LEU A 12 -19.76 3.17 35.66
N VAL A 13 -18.45 3.42 35.62
CA VAL A 13 -17.89 4.78 35.62
C VAL A 13 -16.74 4.81 34.62
N LEU A 14 -16.91 5.69 33.63
CA LEU A 14 -16.02 6.02 32.55
C LEU A 14 -14.60 6.34 33.04
N CYS A 15 -13.61 5.58 32.57
CA CYS A 15 -12.26 6.09 32.37
C CYS A 15 -11.93 5.94 30.88
N VAL A 16 -11.77 7.10 30.27
CA VAL A 16 -11.45 7.36 28.87
C VAL A 16 -10.22 6.57 28.44
N VAL A 17 -10.44 5.49 27.69
CA VAL A 17 -9.41 4.89 26.82
C VAL A 17 -9.54 5.61 25.48
N ALA A 18 -8.97 6.80 25.40
CA ALA A 18 -8.65 7.45 24.13
C ALA A 18 -7.32 6.87 23.64
N GLY A 19 -7.33 5.58 23.27
CA GLY A 19 -6.29 5.01 22.44
C GLY A 19 -6.64 5.33 21.01
N GLY A 20 -6.12 6.46 20.50
CA GLY A 20 -6.34 6.89 19.13
C GLY A 20 -5.84 5.86 18.13
N SER A 21 -6.72 4.99 17.65
CA SER A 21 -6.63 4.48 16.30
C SER A 21 -6.82 5.68 15.39
N SER A 22 -5.73 6.16 14.80
CA SER A 22 -5.76 7.14 13.73
C SER A 22 -6.49 6.52 12.53
N VAL A 23 -7.82 6.67 12.54
CA VAL A 23 -8.63 6.57 11.34
C VAL A 23 -8.06 7.63 10.40
N LEU A 24 -7.35 7.20 9.35
CA LEU A 24 -7.00 8.08 8.24
C LEU A 24 -8.32 8.58 7.66
N PHE A 25 -8.71 9.80 8.06
CA PHE A 25 -9.72 10.55 7.33
C PHE A 25 -9.23 10.69 5.89
N ALA A 26 -10.14 10.56 4.92
CA ALA A 26 -9.83 10.87 3.52
C ALA A 26 -9.15 12.25 3.45
N ALA A 27 -8.14 12.38 2.59
CA ALA A 27 -7.25 13.54 2.53
C ALA A 27 -7.95 14.77 1.92
N GLY A 28 -9.00 15.28 2.59
CA GLY A 28 -9.81 16.42 2.14
C GLY A 28 -9.05 17.75 2.03
N TRP A 29 -7.73 17.74 2.26
CA TRP A 29 -6.79 18.85 2.10
C TRP A 29 -5.94 18.76 0.83
N ASP A 30 -5.85 17.61 0.16
CA ASP A 30 -5.06 17.45 -1.06
C ASP A 30 -5.86 17.83 -2.31
N PRO A 31 -5.48 18.89 -3.05
CA PRO A 31 -6.18 19.27 -4.25
C PRO A 31 -6.13 18.24 -5.39
N MET A 32 -5.31 17.20 -5.35
CA MET A 32 -5.25 16.16 -6.39
C MET A 32 -6.23 15.00 -6.17
N GLU A 33 -6.82 14.87 -4.97
CA GLU A 33 -7.72 13.77 -4.65
C GLU A 33 -9.11 13.92 -5.29
N VAL A 34 -9.73 12.78 -5.62
CA VAL A 34 -11.04 12.75 -6.30
C VAL A 34 -12.15 13.32 -5.42
N ASP A 35 -12.06 13.12 -4.11
CA ASP A 35 -13.03 13.59 -3.12
C ASP A 35 -12.66 14.94 -2.47
N TYR A 36 -11.64 15.62 -3.00
CA TYR A 36 -11.26 16.95 -2.54
C TYR A 36 -12.40 17.96 -2.72
N SER A 37 -12.93 18.43 -1.59
CA SER A 37 -14.02 19.40 -1.50
C SER A 37 -13.57 20.79 -1.05
N GLY A 38 -12.27 20.98 -0.81
CA GLY A 38 -11.67 22.26 -0.45
C GLY A 38 -11.60 23.26 -1.61
N ARG A 39 -10.92 24.39 -1.37
CA ARG A 39 -10.75 25.44 -2.39
C ARG A 39 -9.96 24.91 -3.60
N LYS A 40 -10.47 25.15 -4.81
CA LYS A 40 -9.71 24.90 -6.05
C LYS A 40 -8.98 26.19 -6.46
N GLY A 41 -7.66 26.19 -6.33
CA GLY A 41 -6.79 27.27 -6.75
C GLY A 41 -6.45 27.20 -8.24
N ALA A 42 -5.43 27.97 -8.63
CA ALA A 42 -4.84 27.93 -9.97
C ALA A 42 -4.15 26.60 -10.26
N THR A 43 -4.28 26.11 -11.50
CA THR A 43 -3.45 25.03 -12.06
C THR A 43 -2.41 25.63 -12.98
N ILE A 44 -1.14 25.34 -12.72
CA ILE A 44 0.03 25.92 -13.39
C ILE A 44 0.86 24.77 -13.96
N TYR A 45 1.19 24.85 -15.24
CA TYR A 45 1.92 23.84 -15.98
C TYR A 45 3.38 24.25 -16.19
N VAL A 46 4.30 23.29 -16.01
CA VAL A 46 5.74 23.46 -16.21
C VAL A 46 6.25 22.40 -17.18
N SER A 47 6.86 22.84 -18.28
CA SER A 47 7.52 21.98 -19.26
C SER A 47 8.58 22.77 -20.04
N THR A 48 9.72 22.14 -20.27
CA THR A 48 10.77 22.60 -21.19
C THR A 48 10.30 22.80 -22.65
N SER A 49 9.12 22.28 -23.00
CA SER A 49 8.55 22.35 -24.36
C SER A 49 7.39 23.33 -24.52
N GLY A 50 6.99 24.04 -23.45
CA GLY A 50 5.96 25.09 -23.53
C GLY A 50 6.45 26.36 -24.24
N ASP A 51 5.60 27.37 -24.40
CA ASP A 51 5.98 28.70 -24.92
C ASP A 51 6.53 29.67 -23.85
N ASN A 52 6.56 29.23 -22.58
CA ASN A 52 7.02 30.00 -21.42
C ASN A 52 6.22 31.28 -21.13
N SER A 53 4.92 31.31 -21.41
CA SER A 53 4.07 32.48 -21.19
C SER A 53 3.48 32.55 -19.78
N ASP A 54 2.34 31.89 -19.54
CA ASP A 54 1.52 32.09 -18.34
C ASP A 54 1.25 30.80 -17.54
N GLY A 55 1.68 29.64 -18.03
CA GLY A 55 1.50 28.37 -17.36
C GLY A 55 0.06 27.87 -17.31
N SER A 56 -0.90 28.46 -18.02
CA SER A 56 -2.33 28.09 -17.95
C SER A 56 -2.69 26.80 -18.72
N SER A 57 -1.76 26.28 -19.53
CA SER A 57 -1.89 25.01 -20.27
C SER A 57 -0.51 24.45 -20.59
N TRP A 58 -0.44 23.20 -21.06
CA TRP A 58 0.83 22.60 -21.52
C TRP A 58 1.50 23.38 -22.66
N ALA A 59 0.73 23.93 -23.61
CA ALA A 59 1.26 24.77 -24.68
C ALA A 59 1.87 26.07 -24.13
N LYS A 60 1.31 26.57 -23.03
CA LYS A 60 1.72 27.80 -22.36
C LYS A 60 2.63 27.59 -21.15
N ALA A 61 3.12 26.37 -20.95
CA ALA A 61 3.81 25.97 -19.74
C ALA A 61 5.09 26.80 -19.52
N PHE A 62 5.39 27.10 -18.25
CA PHE A 62 6.67 27.69 -17.88
C PHE A 62 7.80 26.71 -18.14
N HIS A 63 8.97 27.20 -18.54
CA HIS A 63 10.15 26.36 -18.76
C HIS A 63 10.81 25.89 -17.47
N THR A 64 10.56 26.57 -16.35
CA THR A 64 11.19 26.29 -15.06
C THR A 64 10.17 26.07 -13.96
N ILE A 65 10.52 25.19 -13.02
CA ILE A 65 9.72 24.90 -11.83
C ILE A 65 9.61 26.17 -10.98
N GLN A 66 10.70 26.93 -10.81
CA GLN A 66 10.67 28.17 -10.06
C GLN A 66 9.68 29.19 -10.65
N ALA A 67 9.58 29.31 -11.99
CA ALA A 67 8.60 30.20 -12.60
C ALA A 67 7.16 29.74 -12.31
N GLY A 68 6.89 28.42 -12.39
CA GLY A 68 5.60 27.86 -12.00
C GLY A 68 5.25 28.11 -10.53
N LEU A 69 6.20 27.91 -9.62
CA LEU A 69 6.06 28.19 -8.18
C LEU A 69 5.85 29.68 -7.88
N SER A 70 6.45 30.57 -8.68
CA SER A 70 6.31 32.03 -8.55
C SER A 70 4.96 32.54 -9.08
N ALA A 71 4.30 31.76 -9.95
CA ALA A 71 3.01 32.12 -10.54
C ALA A 71 1.80 31.75 -9.66
N VAL A 72 2.02 31.11 -8.51
CA VAL A 72 0.97 30.91 -7.50
C VAL A 72 0.47 32.29 -7.04
N PRO A 73 -0.84 32.61 -7.15
CA PRO A 73 -1.31 33.99 -7.04
C PRO A 73 -1.65 34.46 -5.63
N ASP A 74 -1.87 33.54 -4.68
CA ASP A 74 -2.27 33.85 -3.31
C ASP A 74 -1.96 32.71 -2.33
N ASP A 75 -2.16 32.98 -1.04
CA ASP A 75 -1.91 32.09 0.10
C ASP A 75 -3.15 31.32 0.57
N LYS A 76 -4.22 31.29 -0.23
CA LYS A 76 -5.49 30.65 0.18
C LYS A 76 -5.53 29.15 -0.12
N GLY A 77 -4.45 28.58 -0.66
CA GLY A 77 -4.29 27.13 -0.78
C GLY A 77 -5.08 26.47 -1.93
N GLY A 78 -4.81 25.19 -2.19
CA GLY A 78 -5.48 24.41 -3.24
C GLY A 78 -4.93 24.65 -4.66
N HIS A 79 -3.77 25.30 -4.79
CA HIS A 79 -3.07 25.50 -6.06
C HIS A 79 -2.33 24.23 -6.49
N ARG A 80 -2.21 24.04 -7.80
CA ARG A 80 -1.52 22.88 -8.41
C ARG A 80 -0.44 23.35 -9.36
N VAL A 81 0.79 22.93 -9.13
CA VAL A 81 1.91 23.08 -10.07
C VAL A 81 2.25 21.70 -10.63
N ILE A 82 1.96 21.48 -11.91
CA ILE A 82 2.09 20.19 -12.58
C ILE A 82 3.29 20.25 -13.53
N VAL A 83 4.24 19.33 -13.35
CA VAL A 83 5.52 19.35 -14.05
C VAL A 83 5.62 18.14 -14.98
N ARG A 84 5.94 18.38 -16.25
CA ARG A 84 6.17 17.30 -17.22
C ARG A 84 7.50 16.59 -16.92
N PRO A 85 7.57 15.25 -17.01
CA PRO A 85 8.83 14.50 -16.89
C PRO A 85 9.93 15.05 -17.82
N ASP A 86 11.02 15.49 -17.20
CA ASP A 86 12.24 15.97 -17.84
C ASP A 86 13.31 16.20 -16.74
N ARG A 87 14.50 16.66 -17.14
CA ARG A 87 15.54 17.20 -16.25
C ARG A 87 15.44 18.73 -16.18
N TYR A 88 15.28 19.24 -14.97
CA TYR A 88 15.25 20.65 -14.63
C TYR A 88 16.52 21.01 -13.86
N LEU A 89 17.39 21.82 -14.46
CA LEU A 89 18.62 22.32 -13.84
C LEU A 89 18.31 23.51 -12.93
N GLU A 90 17.80 23.22 -11.72
CA GLU A 90 17.30 24.23 -10.78
C GLU A 90 17.73 23.92 -9.35
N ALA A 91 17.92 24.98 -8.57
CA ALA A 91 18.22 24.92 -7.14
C ALA A 91 17.54 26.11 -6.44
N ASN A 92 17.42 26.01 -5.12
CA ASN A 92 16.84 27.01 -4.25
C ASN A 92 15.40 27.38 -4.66
N LEU A 93 14.59 26.37 -4.91
CA LEU A 93 13.18 26.53 -5.20
C LEU A 93 12.45 27.09 -3.99
N ALA A 94 11.59 28.07 -4.22
CA ALA A 94 10.72 28.66 -3.22
C ALA A 94 9.37 29.07 -3.85
N PRO A 95 8.23 28.60 -3.33
CA PRO A 95 6.92 29.09 -3.75
C PRO A 95 6.72 30.56 -3.39
N ALA A 96 5.88 31.27 -4.16
CA ALA A 96 5.48 32.64 -3.83
C ALA A 96 4.62 32.71 -2.55
N HIS A 97 3.85 31.66 -2.27
CA HIS A 97 2.89 31.61 -1.17
C HIS A 97 2.83 30.21 -0.51
N PRO A 98 2.53 30.14 0.80
CA PRO A 98 2.24 28.89 1.47
C PRO A 98 0.87 28.33 1.07
N GLY A 99 0.58 27.10 1.46
CA GLY A 99 -0.77 26.55 1.42
C GLY A 99 -1.65 27.05 2.58
N ALA A 100 -2.91 26.62 2.60
CA ALA A 100 -3.85 26.97 3.65
C ALA A 100 -4.35 25.72 4.40
N ALA A 101 -4.76 25.88 5.66
CA ALA A 101 -5.35 24.80 6.44
C ALA A 101 -6.57 24.22 5.69
N GLY A 102 -6.58 22.90 5.46
CA GLY A 102 -7.64 22.23 4.69
C GLY A 102 -7.59 22.44 3.17
N ALA A 103 -6.61 23.17 2.64
CA ALA A 103 -6.41 23.38 1.21
C ALA A 103 -4.92 23.51 0.91
N TYR A 104 -4.21 22.40 0.80
CA TYR A 104 -2.76 22.43 0.58
C TYR A 104 -2.46 22.80 -0.87
N ASN A 105 -1.27 23.32 -1.12
CA ASN A 105 -0.76 23.45 -2.49
C ASN A 105 -0.02 22.17 -2.88
N VAL A 106 0.09 21.87 -4.17
CA VAL A 106 0.81 20.69 -4.66
C VAL A 106 1.80 21.06 -5.76
N LEU A 107 3.02 20.53 -5.66
CA LEU A 107 3.99 20.40 -6.74
C LEU A 107 4.07 18.92 -7.12
N VAL A 108 3.62 18.56 -8.31
CA VAL A 108 3.51 17.16 -8.74
C VAL A 108 4.14 16.92 -10.11
N GLY A 109 4.94 15.86 -10.21
CA GLY A 109 5.41 15.34 -11.48
C GLY A 109 4.35 14.47 -12.17
N ASP A 110 4.06 14.76 -13.44
CA ASP A 110 3.19 13.98 -14.31
C ASP A 110 3.90 12.73 -14.85
N PHE A 111 4.33 11.87 -13.93
CA PHE A 111 5.29 10.78 -14.17
C PHE A 111 4.83 9.73 -15.20
N ASP A 112 3.53 9.58 -15.43
CA ASP A 112 2.91 8.63 -16.37
C ASP A 112 2.12 9.32 -17.50
N GLY A 113 2.12 10.65 -17.51
CA GLY A 113 1.42 11.45 -18.52
C GLY A 113 -0.08 11.59 -18.27
N ALA A 114 -0.63 11.01 -17.19
CA ALA A 114 -2.07 11.02 -16.91
C ALA A 114 -2.63 12.41 -16.58
N LEU A 115 -1.78 13.37 -16.19
CA LEU A 115 -2.12 14.78 -15.99
C LEU A 115 -2.02 15.61 -17.29
N GLY A 116 -1.81 14.93 -18.43
CA GLY A 116 -1.97 15.46 -19.77
C GLY A 116 -0.67 15.92 -20.45
N SER A 117 0.50 15.73 -19.84
CA SER A 117 1.77 16.11 -20.44
C SER A 117 2.20 15.16 -21.57
N GLY A 118 1.69 13.92 -21.55
CA GLY A 118 2.11 12.83 -22.44
C GLY A 118 3.56 12.36 -22.26
N GLY A 119 4.29 12.88 -21.27
CA GLY A 119 5.62 12.41 -20.88
C GLY A 119 5.55 11.27 -19.87
N ALA A 120 6.60 10.47 -19.77
CA ALA A 120 6.72 9.43 -18.76
C ALA A 120 8.13 9.41 -18.14
N GLY A 121 8.23 9.00 -16.88
CA GLY A 121 9.47 8.94 -16.11
C GLY A 121 9.59 10.03 -15.05
N TRP A 122 10.82 10.27 -14.58
CA TRP A 122 11.07 11.22 -13.51
C TRP A 122 10.93 12.68 -13.95
N VAL A 123 10.36 13.50 -13.08
CA VAL A 123 10.71 14.92 -12.99
C VAL A 123 11.97 15.00 -12.13
N LEU A 124 13.13 15.15 -12.78
CA LEU A 124 14.43 15.23 -12.12
C LEU A 124 14.80 16.70 -11.90
N ILE A 125 14.85 17.13 -10.63
CA ILE A 125 15.38 18.41 -10.19
C ILE A 125 16.86 18.23 -9.88
N ASP A 126 17.70 18.66 -10.79
CA ASP A 126 19.15 18.57 -10.68
C ASP A 126 19.72 19.92 -10.24
N SER A 127 20.10 19.99 -8.98
CA SER A 127 20.71 21.17 -8.35
C SER A 127 22.23 21.21 -8.54
N GLY A 128 22.80 20.44 -9.47
CA GLY A 128 24.21 20.55 -9.83
C GLY A 128 24.57 21.90 -10.46
N ASP A 129 25.88 22.18 -10.51
CA ASP A 129 26.42 23.18 -11.41
C ASP A 129 26.43 22.60 -12.85
N PRO A 130 25.84 23.27 -13.85
CA PRO A 130 25.74 22.71 -15.21
C PRO A 130 27.08 22.39 -15.88
N GLU A 131 28.16 23.06 -15.47
CA GLU A 131 29.50 22.85 -16.03
C GLU A 131 30.36 21.98 -15.12
N LYS A 132 30.27 22.19 -13.80
CA LYS A 132 31.18 21.59 -12.81
C LYS A 132 30.62 20.35 -12.13
N GLY A 133 29.35 20.05 -12.32
CA GLY A 133 28.66 18.92 -11.70
C GLY A 133 28.28 19.18 -10.25
N PHE A 134 28.43 18.17 -9.41
CA PHE A 134 27.88 18.13 -8.06
C PHE A 134 28.27 19.35 -7.19
N LYS A 135 27.28 20.09 -6.69
CA LYS A 135 27.48 21.36 -5.98
C LYS A 135 26.97 21.27 -4.53
N SER A 136 27.87 20.90 -3.63
CA SER A 136 27.57 20.66 -2.22
C SER A 136 28.03 21.81 -1.32
N TRP A 137 27.20 22.84 -1.22
CA TRP A 137 27.34 23.91 -0.24
C TRP A 137 26.09 23.92 0.64
N ASP A 138 26.24 24.11 1.95
CA ASP A 138 25.14 24.02 2.95
C ASP A 138 23.84 24.77 2.58
N TRP A 139 23.93 25.85 1.79
CA TRP A 139 22.81 26.69 1.35
C TRP A 139 22.31 26.37 -0.08
N TRP A 140 22.83 25.32 -0.71
CA TRP A 140 22.58 24.98 -2.11
C TRP A 140 21.96 23.60 -2.25
N GLY A 141 20.67 23.55 -2.52
CA GLY A 141 19.92 22.32 -2.79
C GLY A 141 18.60 22.61 -3.51
N PRO A 142 17.71 21.62 -3.63
CA PRO A 142 16.42 21.78 -4.30
C PRO A 142 15.53 22.82 -3.63
N ILE A 143 15.44 22.80 -2.29
CA ILE A 143 14.59 23.72 -1.52
C ILE A 143 15.45 24.85 -0.95
N ARG A 144 14.99 26.10 -1.09
CA ARG A 144 15.71 27.26 -0.59
C ARG A 144 15.68 27.32 0.94
N ALA A 145 16.85 27.29 1.55
CA ALA A 145 17.10 27.68 2.93
C ALA A 145 18.47 28.33 3.04
N THR A 146 18.60 29.38 3.84
CA THR A 146 19.87 30.09 4.02
C THR A 146 19.90 30.80 5.35
N ASP A 147 21.04 30.76 6.06
CA ASP A 147 21.37 31.73 7.11
C ASP A 147 22.60 32.58 6.70
N LYS A 148 22.47 33.91 6.80
CA LYS A 148 23.57 34.87 6.54
C LYS A 148 24.80 34.69 7.45
N ASN A 149 24.66 33.98 8.56
CA ASN A 149 25.72 33.75 9.54
C ASN A 149 26.47 32.43 9.32
N TRP A 150 26.09 31.62 8.33
CA TRP A 150 26.80 30.37 8.07
C TRP A 150 28.26 30.64 7.64
N PRO A 151 29.27 29.98 8.26
CA PRO A 151 30.70 30.34 8.14
C PRO A 151 31.26 30.34 6.70
N THR A 152 30.59 29.64 5.79
CA THR A 152 30.92 29.51 4.36
C THR A 152 29.68 29.72 3.48
N GLY A 153 28.56 30.15 4.06
CA GLY A 153 27.22 30.07 3.47
C GLY A 153 26.67 31.39 2.94
N ASN A 154 26.06 31.29 1.76
CA ASN A 154 25.33 32.29 0.98
C ASN A 154 25.89 33.73 0.94
N LYS A 155 26.59 34.05 -0.16
CA LYS A 155 27.09 35.41 -0.48
C LYS A 155 25.97 36.44 -0.76
N THR A 156 24.69 36.08 -0.67
CA THR A 156 23.57 37.03 -0.84
C THR A 156 23.41 37.96 0.37
N GLY A 157 23.88 37.58 1.56
CA GLY A 157 23.76 38.38 2.78
C GLY A 157 22.36 38.36 3.43
N GLU A 158 21.45 37.52 2.95
CA GLU A 158 20.07 37.39 3.43
C GLU A 158 19.83 36.03 4.08
N THR A 159 19.05 36.01 5.16
CA THR A 159 18.51 34.78 5.73
C THR A 159 17.17 34.47 5.05
N PHE A 160 16.95 33.20 4.68
CA PHE A 160 15.72 32.71 4.07
C PHE A 160 15.29 31.41 4.74
N SER A 161 14.00 31.29 5.01
CA SER A 161 13.40 30.14 5.67
C SER A 161 12.53 29.34 4.71
N ALA A 162 12.63 28.02 4.77
CA ALA A 162 11.77 27.12 4.01
C ALA A 162 10.32 27.09 4.53
N ILE A 163 9.97 27.90 5.55
CA ILE A 163 8.61 28.06 6.09
C ILE A 163 7.58 28.41 5.00
N ILE A 164 8.01 29.04 3.90
CA ILE A 164 7.12 29.38 2.78
C ILE A 164 6.51 28.14 2.11
N CYS A 165 7.11 26.97 2.31
CA CYS A 165 6.58 25.68 1.87
C CYS A 165 5.57 25.07 2.87
N ASP A 166 5.13 25.79 3.91
CA ASP A 166 4.10 25.27 4.83
C ASP A 166 2.83 24.91 4.06
N ARG A 167 2.30 23.72 4.34
CA ARG A 167 1.13 23.11 3.70
C ARG A 167 1.28 22.93 2.18
N TRP A 168 2.47 22.48 1.78
CA TRP A 168 2.73 21.98 0.44
C TRP A 168 2.84 20.45 0.40
N ILE A 169 2.40 19.90 -0.73
CA ILE A 169 2.58 18.50 -1.12
C ILE A 169 3.61 18.46 -2.26
N PHE A 170 4.64 17.63 -2.12
CA PHE A 170 5.64 17.36 -3.15
C PHE A 170 5.49 15.90 -3.58
N ARG A 171 5.15 15.66 -4.85
CA ARG A 171 4.80 14.31 -5.33
C ARG A 171 5.47 13.94 -6.65
N ASN A 172 5.96 12.70 -6.77
CA ASN A 172 6.58 12.16 -7.98
C ASN A 172 7.82 12.93 -8.46
N LEU A 173 8.67 13.38 -7.54
CA LEU A 173 9.87 14.17 -7.82
C LEU A 173 11.15 13.39 -7.52
N TYR A 174 12.19 13.63 -8.29
CA TYR A 174 13.52 13.08 -8.06
C TYR A 174 14.51 14.24 -7.91
N THR A 175 15.15 14.41 -6.76
CA THR A 175 16.11 15.51 -6.52
C THR A 175 17.54 15.01 -6.38
N ALA A 176 18.48 15.73 -6.99
CA ALA A 176 19.90 15.37 -6.96
C ALA A 176 20.83 16.58 -7.16
N GLY A 177 22.15 16.35 -7.09
CA GLY A 177 23.16 17.32 -7.53
C GLY A 177 23.54 18.41 -6.52
N GLY A 178 22.80 18.54 -5.42
CA GLY A 178 23.00 19.56 -4.38
C GLY A 178 23.48 19.01 -3.03
N ASP A 179 23.55 19.91 -2.05
CA ASP A 179 23.93 19.59 -0.67
C ASP A 179 22.84 18.83 0.08
N GLY A 180 21.59 19.29 0.00
CA GLY A 180 20.41 18.57 0.48
C GLY A 180 19.59 17.98 -0.66
N GLY A 181 18.79 16.95 -0.35
CA GLY A 181 17.70 16.48 -1.19
C GLY A 181 16.38 17.20 -0.84
N LEU A 182 15.34 16.43 -0.51
CA LEU A 182 14.03 16.97 -0.11
C LEU A 182 14.04 17.32 1.39
N PHE A 183 14.68 18.44 1.70
CA PHE A 183 14.97 18.89 3.06
C PHE A 183 14.49 20.32 3.30
N TRP A 184 13.85 20.57 4.45
CA TRP A 184 13.32 21.89 4.84
C TRP A 184 13.95 22.36 6.15
N ASP A 185 14.61 23.51 6.11
CA ASP A 185 15.19 24.19 7.27
C ASP A 185 14.46 25.53 7.50
N LEU A 186 13.96 25.71 8.73
CA LEU A 186 13.18 26.88 9.11
C LEU A 186 14.04 28.10 9.48
N THR A 187 15.36 27.95 9.65
CA THR A 187 16.32 29.05 9.88
C THR A 187 15.84 30.08 10.92
N ASP A 188 15.64 31.35 10.56
CA ASP A 188 15.17 32.42 11.46
C ASP A 188 13.69 32.30 11.87
N LYS A 189 12.97 31.32 11.31
CA LYS A 189 11.58 30.98 11.63
C LYS A 189 11.47 29.69 12.46
N SER A 190 12.58 29.19 12.98
CA SER A 190 12.61 28.08 13.94
C SER A 190 11.63 28.33 15.09
N GLY A 191 10.89 27.28 15.49
CA GLY A 191 9.83 27.38 16.49
C GLY A 191 8.46 27.81 15.95
N GLN A 192 8.27 27.80 14.63
CA GLN A 192 6.94 27.94 14.02
C GLN A 192 6.37 26.58 13.62
N GLY A 193 5.05 26.46 13.61
CA GLY A 193 4.38 25.24 13.15
C GLY A 193 4.53 25.11 11.64
N PHE A 194 4.90 23.93 11.16
CA PHE A 194 5.16 23.67 9.74
C PHE A 194 4.74 22.25 9.37
N THR A 195 4.10 22.12 8.22
CA THR A 195 3.67 20.84 7.66
C THR A 195 4.09 20.77 6.20
N VAL A 196 4.79 19.70 5.82
CA VAL A 196 5.01 19.32 4.42
C VAL A 196 4.63 17.85 4.22
N ILE A 197 4.06 17.55 3.06
CA ILE A 197 3.77 16.19 2.64
C ILE A 197 4.66 15.86 1.44
N VAL A 198 5.37 14.75 1.50
CA VAL A 198 6.29 14.30 0.45
C VAL A 198 5.94 12.86 0.08
N GLU A 199 5.56 12.62 -1.16
CA GLU A 199 5.07 11.30 -1.58
C GLU A 199 5.71 10.84 -2.88
N ASP A 200 6.06 9.56 -2.95
CA ASP A 200 6.56 8.95 -4.20
C ASP A 200 7.78 9.70 -4.77
N CYS A 201 8.64 10.19 -3.86
CA CYS A 201 9.79 10.99 -4.22
C CYS A 201 11.11 10.31 -3.91
N VAL A 202 12.15 10.75 -4.63
CA VAL A 202 13.53 10.45 -4.28
C VAL A 202 14.25 11.74 -3.92
N GLY A 203 14.87 11.76 -2.75
CA GLY A 203 15.75 12.84 -2.32
C GLY A 203 17.20 12.36 -2.21
N SER A 204 18.10 12.94 -2.99
CA SER A 204 19.54 12.72 -2.84
C SER A 204 20.30 14.03 -2.63
N GLY A 205 21.26 14.01 -1.71
CA GLY A 205 22.11 15.15 -1.39
C GLY A 205 23.46 14.71 -0.84
N ARG A 206 24.41 15.66 -0.72
CA ARG A 206 25.66 15.41 0.01
C ARG A 206 25.35 15.13 1.48
N ALA A 207 24.70 16.09 2.14
CA ALA A 207 24.48 16.09 3.56
C ALA A 207 23.28 15.23 3.95
N PHE A 208 22.14 15.50 3.32
CA PHE A 208 20.86 14.90 3.69
C PHE A 208 20.10 14.44 2.45
N GLY A 209 19.54 13.22 2.49
CA GLY A 209 18.59 12.80 1.46
C GLY A 209 17.25 13.52 1.61
N GLY A 210 16.81 13.76 2.84
CA GLY A 210 15.64 14.59 3.13
C GLY A 210 15.44 14.88 4.62
N GLY A 211 14.31 15.48 4.97
CA GLY A 211 13.91 15.72 6.37
C GLY A 211 13.40 17.13 6.64
N VAL A 212 13.15 17.43 7.92
CA VAL A 212 12.58 18.71 8.38
C VAL A 212 13.28 19.12 9.67
N CYS A 213 13.73 20.37 9.72
CA CYS A 213 14.42 20.92 10.88
C CYS A 213 13.78 22.20 11.43
N TYR A 214 13.63 22.18 12.75
CA TYR A 214 13.24 23.24 13.67
C TYR A 214 11.77 23.71 13.68
N PRO A 215 10.76 22.92 13.27
CA PRO A 215 9.39 23.29 13.56
C PRO A 215 9.03 22.99 15.02
N ILE A 216 7.92 23.57 15.46
CA ILE A 216 7.13 23.00 16.55
C ILE A 216 6.06 22.05 15.98
N VAL A 217 5.65 21.05 16.76
CA VAL A 217 4.58 20.12 16.41
C VAL A 217 3.27 20.87 16.18
N ARG A 218 2.56 20.50 15.12
CA ARG A 218 1.18 20.90 14.86
C ARG A 218 0.28 19.68 15.13
N PRO A 219 -0.44 19.63 16.28
CA PRO A 219 -1.22 18.46 16.65
C PRO A 219 -2.23 18.06 15.58
N GLY A 220 -2.25 16.79 15.20
CA GLY A 220 -3.11 16.24 14.14
C GLY A 220 -2.74 16.64 12.71
N GLU A 221 -1.64 17.37 12.51
CA GLU A 221 -1.18 17.85 11.20
C GLU A 221 0.35 17.70 11.04
N PRO A 222 0.95 16.50 11.27
CA PRO A 222 2.40 16.32 11.19
C PRO A 222 2.90 16.44 9.74
N SER A 223 4.20 16.72 9.58
CA SER A 223 4.85 16.49 8.28
C SER A 223 4.88 14.99 7.97
N VAL A 224 4.69 14.61 6.71
CA VAL A 224 4.63 13.19 6.30
C VAL A 224 5.49 12.96 5.07
N PHE A 225 6.28 11.91 5.10
CA PHE A 225 7.06 11.40 3.97
C PHE A 225 6.62 9.96 3.71
N ARG A 226 6.10 9.68 2.52
CA ARG A 226 5.47 8.38 2.20
C ARG A 226 6.02 7.81 0.91
N ARG A 227 6.37 6.52 0.91
CA ARG A 227 6.91 5.80 -0.26
C ARG A 227 8.06 6.57 -0.92
N CYS A 228 8.99 7.03 -0.09
CA CYS A 228 10.12 7.85 -0.55
C CYS A 228 11.46 7.11 -0.39
N TYR A 229 12.44 7.51 -1.19
CA TYR A 229 13.82 7.04 -1.09
C TYR A 229 14.75 8.22 -0.77
N PHE A 230 15.56 8.09 0.27
CA PHE A 230 16.50 9.12 0.71
C PHE A 230 17.93 8.59 0.72
N LEU A 231 18.82 9.29 0.03
CA LEU A 231 20.24 8.97 -0.03
C LEU A 231 21.08 10.20 0.33
N SER A 232 21.93 10.04 1.33
CA SER A 232 23.00 10.97 1.61
C SER A 232 24.34 10.37 1.20
N LEU A 233 25.19 11.19 0.59
CA LEU A 233 26.44 10.74 -0.06
C LEU A 233 27.69 10.95 0.81
N ASP A 234 27.54 11.55 1.99
CA ASP A 234 28.64 11.94 2.88
C ASP A 234 28.40 11.44 4.31
N PHE A 235 29.47 11.43 5.11
CA PHE A 235 29.49 11.02 6.53
C PHE A 235 30.16 12.06 7.44
N VAL A 236 30.57 13.21 6.88
CA VAL A 236 31.24 14.27 7.65
C VAL A 236 30.23 15.26 8.21
N GLY A 237 30.17 15.37 9.54
CA GLY A 237 29.31 16.34 10.23
C GLY A 237 28.00 15.69 10.69
N ASP A 238 26.89 16.40 10.53
CA ASP A 238 25.55 15.96 10.90
C ASP A 238 24.81 15.22 9.77
N THR A 239 25.53 14.76 8.75
CA THR A 239 24.97 14.12 7.55
C THR A 239 24.22 12.83 7.88
N ALA A 240 23.12 12.59 7.17
CA ALA A 240 22.21 11.47 7.43
C ALA A 240 21.36 11.14 6.21
N GLY A 241 20.85 9.90 6.13
CA GLY A 241 19.81 9.55 5.16
C GLY A 241 18.63 10.53 5.27
N VAL A 242 18.14 10.73 6.49
CA VAL A 242 17.25 11.84 6.85
C VAL A 242 17.71 12.57 8.11
N LEU A 243 17.62 13.89 8.09
CA LEU A 243 17.90 14.74 9.26
C LEU A 243 16.59 15.29 9.83
N VAL A 244 16.41 15.13 11.14
CA VAL A 244 15.24 15.65 11.86
C VAL A 244 15.65 16.60 12.98
N GLY A 245 14.86 17.63 13.24
CA GLY A 245 15.11 18.51 14.37
C GLY A 245 13.84 19.19 14.83
N GLY A 246 13.49 19.07 16.10
CA GLY A 246 12.38 19.80 16.73
C GLY A 246 12.87 21.01 17.51
N TRP A 247 11.99 21.99 17.70
CA TRP A 247 12.29 23.20 18.48
C TRP A 247 11.72 23.15 19.92
N GLU A 248 11.33 21.95 20.36
CA GLU A 248 10.56 21.76 21.58
C GLU A 248 11.45 21.73 22.81
N LYS A 249 11.01 22.38 23.88
CA LYS A 249 11.76 22.35 25.15
C LYS A 249 11.67 21.01 25.87
N THR A 250 10.65 20.22 25.57
CA THR A 250 10.37 18.90 26.14
C THR A 250 9.87 17.97 25.04
N LEU A 251 10.14 16.67 25.14
CA LEU A 251 9.66 15.69 24.15
C LEU A 251 8.13 15.80 23.98
N PRO A 252 7.63 16.06 22.75
CA PRO A 252 6.20 16.14 22.51
C PRO A 252 5.55 14.74 22.43
N ASP A 253 4.25 14.70 22.69
CA ASP A 253 3.45 13.47 22.59
C ASP A 253 3.22 13.03 21.13
N GLU A 254 3.23 13.99 20.20
CA GLU A 254 3.04 13.75 18.77
C GLU A 254 4.37 13.95 17.99
N PRO A 255 4.56 13.24 16.87
CA PRO A 255 5.77 13.38 16.07
C PRO A 255 5.77 14.70 15.29
N HIS A 256 6.97 15.27 15.09
CA HIS A 256 7.18 16.39 14.16
C HIS A 256 7.03 15.90 12.71
N VAL A 257 7.47 14.66 12.46
CA VAL A 257 7.49 14.04 11.13
C VAL A 257 7.22 12.54 11.21
N VAL A 258 6.44 12.04 10.25
CA VAL A 258 6.14 10.62 10.05
C VAL A 258 6.74 10.17 8.71
N PHE A 259 7.46 9.06 8.72
CA PHE A 259 7.96 8.37 7.54
C PHE A 259 7.22 7.04 7.36
N GLU A 260 6.67 6.80 6.18
CA GLU A 260 5.85 5.62 5.86
C GLU A 260 6.39 4.94 4.60
N ASP A 261 6.76 3.67 4.70
CA ASP A 261 7.32 2.87 3.60
C ASP A 261 8.55 3.51 2.93
N CYS A 262 9.33 4.29 3.67
CA CYS A 262 10.53 4.95 3.17
C CYS A 262 11.77 4.03 3.21
N THR A 263 12.73 4.31 2.32
CA THR A 263 14.08 3.75 2.38
C THR A 263 15.09 4.87 2.61
N MET A 264 15.97 4.73 3.59
CA MET A 264 16.97 5.72 3.98
C MET A 264 18.35 5.07 3.91
N VAL A 265 19.24 5.63 3.10
CA VAL A 265 20.58 5.08 2.84
C VAL A 265 21.64 6.16 3.10
N ASN A 266 22.68 5.79 3.85
CA ASN A 266 23.80 6.69 4.13
C ASN A 266 25.05 5.88 4.48
N PRO A 267 26.26 6.42 4.26
CA PRO A 267 27.48 5.73 4.62
C PRO A 267 27.62 5.38 6.11
N ASP A 268 27.10 6.17 7.05
CA ASP A 268 27.31 6.00 8.50
C ASP A 268 26.04 5.94 9.36
N ASN A 269 24.97 6.68 9.04
CA ASN A 269 23.70 6.68 9.79
C ASN A 269 22.46 6.95 8.92
N ALA A 270 21.37 6.24 9.17
CA ALA A 270 20.15 6.41 8.37
C ALA A 270 19.30 7.61 8.82
N VAL A 271 19.28 7.88 10.13
CA VAL A 271 18.50 8.96 10.76
C VAL A 271 19.42 9.69 11.72
N ALA A 272 19.44 11.02 11.68
CA ALA A 272 20.13 11.84 12.68
C ALA A 272 19.23 12.94 13.26
N ILE A 273 19.47 13.30 14.52
CA ILE A 273 19.02 14.57 15.06
C ILE A 273 19.97 15.70 14.63
N SER A 274 19.44 16.85 14.23
CA SER A 274 20.25 18.04 14.01
C SER A 274 20.96 18.48 15.30
N TYR A 275 22.21 18.93 15.17
CA TYR A 275 23.00 19.47 16.29
C TYR A 275 22.34 20.68 16.95
N ALA A 276 21.57 21.48 16.20
CA ALA A 276 20.91 22.68 16.69
C ALA A 276 19.52 22.40 17.29
N ALA A 277 19.02 21.16 17.18
CA ALA A 277 17.69 20.82 17.66
C ALA A 277 17.61 20.76 19.20
N HIS A 278 16.40 20.94 19.71
CA HIS A 278 16.02 20.66 21.09
C HIS A 278 15.38 19.26 21.16
N CYS A 279 14.15 19.14 21.64
CA CYS A 279 13.45 17.87 21.69
C CYS A 279 12.76 17.56 20.35
N THR A 280 13.03 16.37 19.82
CA THR A 280 12.58 15.90 18.51
C THR A 280 11.88 14.56 18.68
N ARG A 281 10.74 14.39 18.01
CA ARG A 281 10.03 13.10 17.91
C ARG A 281 9.73 12.80 16.46
N ALA A 282 10.09 11.62 15.99
CA ALA A 282 9.82 11.15 14.63
C ALA A 282 9.23 9.73 14.67
N ARG A 283 8.36 9.42 13.72
CA ARG A 283 7.76 8.08 13.59
C ARG A 283 8.13 7.44 12.26
N PHE A 284 8.43 6.15 12.27
CA PHE A 284 8.80 5.36 11.10
C PHE A 284 7.90 4.12 11.06
N VAL A 285 7.22 3.92 9.94
CA VAL A 285 6.31 2.79 9.70
C VAL A 285 6.75 2.08 8.43
N ASN A 286 7.03 0.78 8.51
CA ASN A 286 7.48 -0.03 7.37
C ASN A 286 8.74 0.52 6.66
N CYS A 287 9.63 1.19 7.41
CA CYS A 287 10.82 1.84 6.85
C CYS A 287 12.04 0.91 6.82
N ARG A 288 12.94 1.18 5.86
CA ARG A 288 14.24 0.51 5.68
C ARG A 288 15.33 1.51 5.99
N LEU A 289 16.05 1.32 7.10
CA LEU A 289 17.09 2.24 7.56
C LEU A 289 18.46 1.58 7.37
N ILE A 290 19.23 2.04 6.39
CA ILE A 290 20.45 1.38 5.93
C ILE A 290 21.64 2.32 6.11
N ALA A 291 22.47 2.01 7.11
CA ALA A 291 23.82 2.55 7.24
C ALA A 291 24.84 1.54 6.68
N LEU A 292 25.76 2.01 5.84
CA LEU A 292 26.75 1.14 5.18
C LEU A 292 27.98 0.84 6.06
N ASN A 293 28.15 1.57 7.15
CA ASN A 293 29.28 1.39 8.07
C ASN A 293 29.06 0.17 8.97
N PHE A 294 29.93 -0.83 8.83
CA PHE A 294 30.03 -2.02 9.71
C PHE A 294 31.44 -2.15 10.30
N THR A 295 32.08 -1.02 10.62
CA THR A 295 33.48 -0.95 11.03
C THR A 295 33.84 -1.94 12.15
N GLN A 296 35.11 -2.37 12.18
CA GLN A 296 35.58 -3.25 13.24
C GLN A 296 35.90 -2.42 14.50
N PRO A 297 35.28 -2.72 15.66
CA PRO A 297 35.53 -1.96 16.88
C PRO A 297 37.03 -1.87 17.26
N GLU A 298 37.78 -2.95 17.02
CA GLU A 298 39.19 -3.08 17.40
C GLU A 298 40.14 -2.22 16.53
N MET A 299 39.70 -1.80 15.34
CA MET A 299 40.52 -1.01 14.40
C MET A 299 40.46 0.50 14.70
N GLY A 300 39.77 0.90 15.77
CA GLY A 300 39.59 2.32 16.13
C GLY A 300 38.59 3.07 15.25
N GLY A 301 37.88 2.36 14.35
CA GLY A 301 36.81 2.94 13.55
C GLY A 301 35.62 3.36 14.43
N LYS A 302 35.03 4.52 14.10
CA LYS A 302 33.86 5.06 14.80
C LYS A 302 32.68 5.08 13.83
N SER A 303 31.52 4.63 14.30
CA SER A 303 30.25 4.83 13.63
C SER A 303 29.33 5.63 14.55
N THR A 304 28.49 6.46 13.96
CA THR A 304 27.46 7.24 14.66
C THR A 304 26.20 6.43 14.98
N GLY A 305 26.13 5.16 14.55
CA GLY A 305 24.97 4.28 14.71
C GLY A 305 23.87 4.55 13.67
N ILE A 306 22.96 3.60 13.47
CA ILE A 306 21.88 3.74 12.46
C ILE A 306 20.97 4.93 12.80
N ILE A 307 20.72 5.13 14.09
CA ILE A 307 20.01 6.27 14.66
C ILE A 307 21.02 7.12 15.43
N CYS A 308 21.34 8.27 14.85
CA CYS A 308 22.42 9.15 15.27
C CYS A 308 21.92 10.29 16.18
N THR A 309 22.54 10.41 17.34
CA THR A 309 22.45 11.57 18.24
C THR A 309 23.80 12.23 18.48
N GLN A 310 24.87 11.81 17.80
CA GLN A 310 26.18 12.40 17.99
C GLN A 310 26.17 13.91 17.69
N GLY A 311 26.78 14.71 18.56
CA GLY A 311 26.88 16.16 18.36
C GLY A 311 25.61 16.94 18.68
N HIS A 312 24.60 16.31 19.29
CA HIS A 312 23.37 16.98 19.73
C HIS A 312 23.64 18.15 20.70
N SER A 313 22.77 19.18 20.68
CA SER A 313 22.82 20.27 21.67
C SER A 313 22.62 19.74 23.10
N PRO A 314 23.01 20.48 24.15
CA PRO A 314 22.76 20.05 25.55
C PRO A 314 21.28 19.76 25.88
N THR A 315 20.36 20.39 25.14
CA THR A 315 18.90 20.20 25.22
C THR A 315 18.36 19.20 24.19
N GLY A 316 19.23 18.72 23.30
CA GLY A 316 18.92 17.81 22.21
C GLY A 316 18.46 16.46 22.74
N LYS A 317 17.23 16.08 22.37
CA LYS A 317 16.66 14.76 22.66
C LYS A 317 15.94 14.24 21.43
N LEU A 318 16.15 12.98 21.08
CA LEU A 318 15.46 12.32 19.98
C LEU A 318 14.58 11.19 20.53
N HIS A 319 13.31 11.17 20.15
CA HIS A 319 12.44 10.02 20.31
C HIS A 319 12.07 9.46 18.94
N VAL A 320 12.22 8.16 18.76
CA VAL A 320 11.82 7.47 17.52
C VAL A 320 10.78 6.40 17.79
N ASP A 321 9.63 6.51 17.16
CA ASP A 321 8.61 5.45 17.15
C ASP A 321 8.86 4.55 15.93
N LEU A 322 9.14 3.26 16.14
CA LEU A 322 9.44 2.30 15.07
C LEU A 322 8.34 1.24 14.98
N GLU A 323 7.72 1.11 13.81
CA GLU A 323 6.68 0.13 13.52
C GLU A 323 7.03 -0.65 12.25
N ASP A 324 7.15 -1.98 12.37
CA ASP A 324 7.45 -2.89 11.23
C ASP A 324 8.69 -2.49 10.41
N CYS A 325 9.70 -1.92 11.07
CA CYS A 325 10.91 -1.41 10.43
C CYS A 325 12.04 -2.44 10.38
N ILE A 326 12.91 -2.32 9.38
CA ILE A 326 14.14 -3.10 9.26
C ILE A 326 15.35 -2.18 9.15
N LEU A 327 16.36 -2.45 9.98
CA LEU A 327 17.55 -1.62 10.15
C LEU A 327 18.81 -2.41 9.79
N ALA A 328 19.83 -1.75 9.24
CA ALA A 328 21.16 -2.32 9.03
C ALA A 328 22.27 -1.31 9.25
N GLY A 329 23.36 -1.71 9.91
CA GLY A 329 24.53 -0.85 10.16
C GLY A 329 25.41 -1.32 11.30
N TYR A 330 26.32 -0.47 11.80
CA TYR A 330 27.24 -0.84 12.87
C TYR A 330 26.49 -1.21 14.15
N SER A 331 25.77 -0.26 14.75
CA SER A 331 24.94 -0.38 15.95
C SER A 331 23.58 0.28 15.70
N VAL A 332 22.54 -0.12 16.44
CA VAL A 332 21.21 0.51 16.28
C VAL A 332 21.23 1.99 16.67
N LEU A 333 21.82 2.31 17.83
CA LEU A 333 21.91 3.65 18.38
C LEU A 333 23.36 4.14 18.34
N THR A 334 23.56 5.46 18.43
CA THR A 334 24.89 6.05 18.66
C THR A 334 25.59 5.36 19.83
N PRO A 335 26.85 4.91 19.66
CA PRO A 335 27.63 4.36 20.76
C PRO A 335 28.04 5.42 21.79
N GLY A 336 28.09 5.03 23.07
CA GLY A 336 28.64 5.86 24.15
C GLY A 336 27.65 6.84 24.75
N LYS A 337 28.15 7.94 25.32
CA LYS A 337 27.35 8.86 26.13
C LYS A 337 26.24 9.56 25.34
N ASP A 338 26.48 9.85 24.07
CA ASP A 338 25.51 10.53 23.21
C ASP A 338 24.25 9.66 22.98
N ALA A 339 24.31 8.34 23.24
CA ALA A 339 23.15 7.44 23.25
C ALA A 339 22.09 7.85 24.30
N GLU A 340 22.48 8.55 25.37
CA GLU A 340 21.55 9.04 26.41
C GLU A 340 20.62 10.14 25.90
N ALA A 341 20.84 10.65 24.69
CA ALA A 341 19.95 11.60 24.03
C ALA A 341 18.85 10.94 23.20
N VAL A 342 18.92 9.62 22.94
CA VAL A 342 17.88 8.91 22.19
C VAL A 342 17.00 8.06 23.11
N SER A 343 15.72 8.04 22.80
CA SER A 343 14.72 7.11 23.31
C SER A 343 13.90 6.56 22.15
N PHE A 344 13.23 5.42 22.33
CA PHE A 344 12.47 4.80 21.25
C PHE A 344 11.28 3.99 21.77
N THR A 345 10.32 3.75 20.87
CA THR A 345 9.30 2.72 21.04
C THR A 345 9.32 1.77 19.85
N THR A 346 8.91 0.53 20.06
CA THR A 346 8.80 -0.49 19.01
C THR A 346 7.39 -1.08 18.98
N ARG A 347 6.82 -1.25 17.78
CA ARG A 347 5.56 -1.94 17.52
C ARG A 347 5.72 -2.89 16.33
N GLY A 348 5.00 -4.02 16.37
CA GLY A 348 5.09 -5.01 15.31
C GLY A 348 6.47 -5.64 15.22
N ARG A 349 6.97 -5.88 14.00
CA ARG A 349 8.24 -6.55 13.75
C ARG A 349 9.36 -5.55 13.44
N VAL A 350 10.07 -5.12 14.47
CA VAL A 350 11.25 -4.25 14.30
C VAL A 350 12.52 -5.09 14.33
N GLN A 351 13.27 -5.11 13.23
CA GLN A 351 14.43 -5.99 13.05
C GLN A 351 15.72 -5.21 12.77
N ALA A 352 16.87 -5.75 13.15
CA ALA A 352 18.15 -5.13 12.86
C ALA A 352 19.27 -6.13 12.51
N TYR A 353 19.95 -5.88 11.39
CA TYR A 353 21.18 -6.54 10.98
C TYR A 353 22.38 -5.66 11.33
N VAL A 354 23.02 -5.96 12.46
CA VAL A 354 24.11 -5.13 13.01
C VAL A 354 25.43 -5.87 13.10
N GLN A 355 26.53 -5.12 13.21
CA GLN A 355 27.87 -5.67 13.42
C GLN A 355 27.85 -6.67 14.60
N PHE A 356 28.50 -7.84 14.42
CA PHE A 356 28.27 -9.01 15.28
C PHE A 356 28.64 -8.84 16.76
N LYS A 357 29.50 -7.87 17.12
CA LYS A 357 29.88 -7.55 18.50
C LYS A 357 28.97 -6.51 19.16
N GLN A 358 28.13 -5.81 18.39
CA GLN A 358 27.22 -4.83 18.96
C GLN A 358 26.09 -5.50 19.70
N SER A 359 25.64 -4.89 20.79
CA SER A 359 24.43 -5.31 21.50
C SER A 359 23.18 -4.95 20.71
N MET A 360 22.08 -5.64 21.00
CA MET A 360 20.76 -5.30 20.47
C MET A 360 19.95 -4.61 21.57
N PRO A 361 19.36 -3.42 21.33
CA PRO A 361 18.42 -2.83 22.29
C PRO A 361 17.18 -3.72 22.48
N GLU A 362 16.53 -3.61 23.64
CA GLU A 362 15.27 -4.29 23.91
C GLU A 362 14.20 -3.87 22.89
N GLY A 363 13.36 -4.82 22.46
CA GLY A 363 12.30 -4.59 21.46
C GLY A 363 12.73 -4.84 20.00
N PHE A 364 14.01 -5.07 19.72
CA PHE A 364 14.51 -5.37 18.37
C PHE A 364 14.80 -6.86 18.17
N GLU A 365 14.39 -7.41 17.02
CA GLU A 365 14.77 -8.75 16.56
C GLU A 365 16.11 -8.70 15.81
N ARG A 366 17.12 -9.45 16.26
CA ARG A 366 18.40 -9.54 15.54
C ARG A 366 18.26 -10.40 14.30
N LEU A 367 18.68 -9.87 13.15
CA LEU A 367 18.91 -10.64 11.94
C LEU A 367 20.30 -11.30 12.01
N GLY A 368 20.34 -12.63 12.01
CA GLY A 368 21.58 -13.41 12.10
C GLY A 368 22.22 -13.75 10.74
N LEU A 369 21.47 -13.61 9.65
CA LEU A 369 21.91 -13.92 8.28
C LEU A 369 21.81 -12.67 7.41
N TRP A 370 22.54 -12.69 6.29
CA TRP A 370 22.56 -11.61 5.31
C TRP A 370 21.15 -11.32 4.75
N PRO A 371 20.59 -10.10 4.93
CA PRO A 371 19.24 -9.77 4.48
C PRO A 371 19.25 -9.29 3.02
N THR A 372 19.22 -10.23 2.07
CA THR A 372 19.30 -9.96 0.62
C THR A 372 18.28 -8.92 0.14
N GLU A 373 17.03 -9.02 0.59
CA GLU A 373 15.95 -8.11 0.19
C GLU A 373 16.15 -6.68 0.69
N LEU A 374 16.80 -6.50 1.84
CA LEU A 374 17.11 -5.18 2.38
C LEU A 374 18.23 -4.52 1.57
N PHE A 375 19.33 -5.23 1.36
CA PHE A 375 20.48 -4.69 0.64
C PHE A 375 20.22 -4.50 -0.86
N ALA A 376 19.26 -5.22 -1.46
CA ALA A 376 18.79 -4.96 -2.81
C ALA A 376 18.18 -3.55 -2.98
N ARG A 377 17.78 -2.90 -1.88
CA ARG A 377 17.18 -1.56 -1.86
C ARG A 377 18.20 -0.43 -1.62
N MET A 378 19.51 -0.70 -1.67
CA MET A 378 20.54 0.33 -1.45
C MET A 378 20.69 1.33 -2.59
N ALA A 379 20.27 0.98 -3.81
CA ALA A 379 20.33 1.89 -4.95
C ALA A 379 18.99 2.65 -5.07
N PRO A 380 19.02 3.92 -5.50
CA PRO A 380 17.78 4.62 -5.85
C PRO A 380 16.97 3.82 -6.88
N PRO A 381 15.63 3.89 -6.82
CA PRO A 381 14.75 3.25 -7.80
C PRO A 381 15.05 3.78 -9.21
N LYS A 382 15.00 2.92 -10.24
CA LYS A 382 15.34 3.33 -11.61
C LYS A 382 14.20 4.13 -12.24
N THR A 383 12.97 3.77 -11.95
CA THR A 383 11.77 4.47 -12.46
C THR A 383 10.82 4.85 -11.32
N PRO A 384 9.88 5.79 -11.54
CA PRO A 384 8.81 6.06 -10.59
C PRO A 384 8.00 4.80 -10.23
N GLU A 385 7.78 3.92 -11.20
CA GLU A 385 7.09 2.65 -11.02
C GLU A 385 7.90 1.68 -10.17
N ASP A 386 9.23 1.69 -10.20
CA ASP A 386 10.04 0.88 -9.26
C ASP A 386 9.87 1.36 -7.81
N LEU A 387 9.80 2.68 -7.60
CA LEU A 387 9.60 3.27 -6.27
C LEU A 387 8.22 2.89 -5.73
N LYS A 388 7.18 3.12 -6.53
CA LYS A 388 5.79 2.78 -6.23
C LYS A 388 5.59 1.26 -6.18
N GLY A 389 6.33 0.54 -7.01
CA GLY A 389 6.26 -0.89 -7.25
C GLY A 389 6.92 -1.78 -6.22
N ASN A 390 7.40 -1.21 -5.12
CA ASN A 390 7.44 -1.98 -3.88
C ASN A 390 6.03 -2.31 -3.34
N LEU A 391 4.96 -1.77 -3.95
CA LEU A 391 3.58 -2.29 -3.90
C LEU A 391 3.31 -3.41 -4.92
N HIS A 392 4.16 -3.61 -5.94
CA HIS A 392 3.97 -4.57 -7.03
C HIS A 392 4.53 -5.98 -6.78
N LYS A 393 5.17 -6.24 -5.62
CA LYS A 393 5.16 -7.62 -5.12
C LYS A 393 3.76 -7.81 -4.55
N SER A 394 2.88 -8.48 -5.31
CA SER A 394 1.63 -9.01 -4.74
C SER A 394 1.99 -9.59 -3.37
N PRO A 395 1.34 -9.18 -2.27
CA PRO A 395 1.67 -9.66 -0.92
C PRO A 395 1.50 -11.18 -0.78
N LEU A 396 1.01 -11.79 -1.84
CA LEU A 396 0.76 -13.18 -2.10
C LEU A 396 2.03 -13.90 -2.56
N THR A 397 2.44 -14.88 -1.77
CA THR A 397 3.51 -15.84 -2.10
C THR A 397 2.89 -17.15 -2.58
N LYS A 398 3.17 -17.55 -3.83
CA LYS A 398 2.69 -18.82 -4.39
C LYS A 398 3.33 -20.01 -3.67
N ILE A 399 2.50 -20.94 -3.23
CA ILE A 399 2.92 -22.16 -2.54
C ILE A 399 3.01 -23.29 -3.58
N PRO A 400 4.07 -24.12 -3.57
CA PRO A 400 4.24 -25.21 -4.53
C PRO A 400 3.34 -26.42 -4.20
N VAL A 401 2.02 -26.21 -4.19
CA VAL A 401 0.99 -27.24 -3.98
C VAL A 401 -0.05 -27.16 -5.09
N ASN A 402 -0.61 -28.31 -5.48
CA ASN A 402 -1.71 -28.40 -6.44
C ASN A 402 -2.71 -29.48 -6.03
N PHE A 403 -3.95 -29.36 -6.51
CA PHE A 403 -5.07 -30.25 -6.16
C PHE A 403 -5.58 -31.05 -7.37
N GLY A 404 -4.67 -31.48 -8.26
CA GLY A 404 -5.01 -32.37 -9.38
C GLY A 404 -6.10 -31.76 -10.28
N GLN A 405 -7.17 -32.52 -10.55
CA GLN A 405 -8.27 -32.14 -11.44
C GLN A 405 -9.33 -31.22 -10.78
N ALA A 406 -9.08 -30.67 -9.59
CA ALA A 406 -9.95 -29.65 -9.01
C ALA A 406 -9.92 -28.38 -9.88
N MET A 407 -11.06 -27.68 -9.95
CA MET A 407 -11.22 -26.40 -10.67
C MET A 407 -11.93 -25.38 -9.78
N GLU A 408 -13.24 -25.17 -9.94
CA GLU A 408 -13.97 -24.20 -9.14
C GLU A 408 -14.11 -24.71 -7.70
N ASN A 409 -13.70 -23.87 -6.76
CA ASN A 409 -13.36 -24.30 -5.41
C ASN A 409 -13.62 -23.22 -4.37
N THR A 410 -13.83 -23.65 -3.12
CA THR A 410 -13.89 -22.78 -1.94
C THR A 410 -13.23 -23.47 -0.75
N PRO A 411 -12.14 -22.89 -0.19
CA PRO A 411 -11.60 -23.35 1.07
C PRO A 411 -12.46 -22.84 2.24
N VAL A 412 -12.71 -23.70 3.23
CA VAL A 412 -13.53 -23.37 4.40
C VAL A 412 -12.97 -23.98 5.68
N ILE A 413 -13.29 -23.37 6.83
CA ILE A 413 -13.11 -24.00 8.14
C ILE A 413 -14.46 -24.59 8.58
N TYR A 414 -14.55 -25.91 8.62
CA TYR A 414 -15.74 -26.62 9.09
C TYR A 414 -15.42 -27.41 10.36
N ARG A 415 -16.09 -27.07 11.47
CA ARG A 415 -15.84 -27.67 12.79
C ARG A 415 -14.35 -27.71 13.17
N GLY A 416 -13.66 -26.59 12.90
CA GLY A 416 -12.23 -26.41 13.19
C GLY A 416 -11.27 -27.12 12.23
N LYS A 417 -11.77 -27.77 11.17
CA LYS A 417 -10.94 -28.43 10.16
C LYS A 417 -10.88 -27.60 8.87
N PRO A 418 -9.70 -27.40 8.28
CA PRO A 418 -9.56 -26.81 6.96
C PRO A 418 -9.98 -27.83 5.89
N LEU A 419 -11.02 -27.50 5.12
CA LEU A 419 -11.56 -28.32 4.04
C LEU A 419 -11.53 -27.56 2.73
N LEU A 420 -11.46 -28.28 1.61
CA LEU A 420 -11.64 -27.76 0.27
C LEU A 420 -12.92 -28.33 -0.33
N VAL A 421 -13.88 -27.46 -0.63
CA VAL A 421 -15.06 -27.81 -1.42
C VAL A 421 -14.77 -27.48 -2.86
N TYR A 422 -15.00 -28.40 -3.79
CA TYR A 422 -14.74 -28.17 -5.21
C TYR A 422 -15.61 -29.08 -6.07
N ASN A 423 -15.76 -28.77 -7.36
CA ASN A 423 -16.38 -29.69 -8.30
C ASN A 423 -15.35 -30.53 -9.06
N PHE A 424 -15.79 -31.73 -9.43
CA PHE A 424 -15.13 -32.59 -10.38
C PHE A 424 -15.97 -32.68 -11.65
N ARG A 425 -15.31 -32.62 -12.81
CA ARG A 425 -15.90 -32.83 -14.12
C ARG A 425 -15.00 -33.71 -14.98
N ASP A 426 -15.59 -34.64 -15.71
CA ASP A 426 -14.93 -35.29 -16.87
C ASP A 426 -15.29 -34.52 -18.15
N ASP A 427 -14.51 -33.48 -18.43
CA ASP A 427 -14.76 -32.57 -19.56
C ASP A 427 -14.57 -33.26 -20.93
N SER A 428 -13.91 -34.43 -20.98
CA SER A 428 -13.82 -35.24 -22.20
C SER A 428 -15.18 -35.79 -22.68
N LYS A 429 -16.17 -35.83 -21.77
CA LYS A 429 -17.54 -36.26 -22.04
C LYS A 429 -18.50 -35.10 -22.31
N ASN A 430 -18.02 -33.86 -22.33
CA ASN A 430 -18.88 -32.72 -22.64
C ASN A 430 -19.57 -32.91 -24.00
N LYS A 431 -20.88 -32.64 -24.06
CA LYS A 431 -21.74 -32.84 -25.26
C LYS A 431 -21.87 -34.28 -25.78
N THR A 432 -21.44 -35.28 -25.00
CA THR A 432 -21.57 -36.70 -25.39
C THR A 432 -22.88 -37.37 -24.90
N GLY A 433 -23.59 -36.74 -23.95
CA GLY A 433 -24.84 -37.27 -23.37
C GLY A 433 -24.68 -38.01 -22.04
N ASP A 434 -23.45 -38.21 -21.56
CA ASP A 434 -23.15 -38.82 -20.25
C ASP A 434 -22.40 -37.88 -19.29
N HIS A 435 -22.26 -36.60 -19.65
CA HIS A 435 -21.44 -35.63 -18.90
C HIS A 435 -21.96 -35.41 -17.47
N LEU A 436 -23.29 -35.41 -17.29
CA LEU A 436 -23.92 -35.20 -15.98
C LEU A 436 -23.62 -36.32 -14.96
N LYS A 437 -23.34 -37.54 -15.41
CA LYS A 437 -23.05 -38.68 -14.51
C LYS A 437 -21.64 -38.58 -13.91
N ASP A 438 -20.73 -37.94 -14.64
CA ASP A 438 -19.33 -37.76 -14.26
C ASP A 438 -19.03 -36.32 -13.80
N MET A 439 -20.05 -35.65 -13.28
CA MET A 439 -19.99 -34.33 -12.68
C MET A 439 -20.56 -34.41 -11.26
N ASP A 440 -19.75 -34.02 -10.28
CA ASP A 440 -20.13 -34.05 -8.87
C ASP A 440 -19.38 -32.99 -8.06
N LEU A 441 -19.87 -32.74 -6.85
CA LEU A 441 -19.23 -31.88 -5.85
C LEU A 441 -18.50 -32.76 -4.83
N ARG A 442 -17.35 -32.31 -4.38
CA ARG A 442 -16.47 -33.03 -3.45
C ARG A 442 -16.04 -32.14 -2.30
N ILE A 443 -15.81 -32.76 -1.15
CA ILE A 443 -15.18 -32.13 0.01
C ILE A 443 -13.93 -32.94 0.34
N GLN A 444 -12.78 -32.27 0.35
CA GLN A 444 -11.50 -32.84 0.71
C GLN A 444 -10.99 -32.23 2.01
N ASP A 445 -10.43 -33.04 2.90
CA ASP A 445 -9.70 -32.56 4.07
C ASP A 445 -8.32 -32.06 3.64
N LEU A 446 -8.01 -30.78 3.89
CA LEU A 446 -6.77 -30.15 3.42
C LEU A 446 -5.53 -30.67 4.14
N CYS A 447 -5.67 -31.25 5.34
CA CYS A 447 -4.55 -31.77 6.11
C CYS A 447 -4.18 -33.20 5.71
N THR A 448 -5.18 -34.03 5.40
CA THR A 448 -4.99 -35.47 5.14
C THR A 448 -5.10 -35.84 3.66
N GLY A 449 -5.74 -34.98 2.85
CA GLY A 449 -6.06 -35.24 1.46
C GLY A 449 -7.25 -36.19 1.25
N GLU A 450 -7.91 -36.66 2.32
CA GLU A 450 -9.04 -37.57 2.26
C GLU A 450 -10.29 -36.89 1.66
N ILE A 451 -10.97 -37.57 0.73
CA ILE A 451 -12.29 -37.14 0.23
C ILE A 451 -13.36 -37.54 1.25
N LEU A 452 -13.89 -36.56 1.96
CA LEU A 452 -14.88 -36.75 3.03
C LEU A 452 -16.31 -36.91 2.49
N ALA A 453 -16.63 -36.29 1.36
CA ALA A 453 -17.95 -36.32 0.77
C ALA A 453 -17.90 -36.22 -0.76
N LYS A 454 -18.87 -36.88 -1.41
CA LYS A 454 -19.21 -36.74 -2.83
C LYS A 454 -20.74 -36.61 -2.93
N PHE A 455 -21.22 -35.53 -3.53
CA PHE A 455 -22.64 -35.16 -3.56
C PHE A 455 -22.94 -34.28 -4.79
N GLY A 456 -24.18 -33.82 -4.95
CA GLY A 456 -24.52 -32.84 -5.98
C GLY A 456 -24.28 -33.32 -7.41
N GLN A 457 -24.55 -34.60 -7.72
CA GLN A 457 -24.38 -35.13 -9.08
C GLN A 457 -25.07 -34.21 -10.11
N GLY A 458 -24.39 -33.95 -11.22
CA GLY A 458 -24.84 -33.04 -12.28
C GLY A 458 -24.66 -31.54 -11.98
N HIS A 459 -23.96 -31.18 -10.90
CA HIS A 459 -23.69 -29.78 -10.54
C HIS A 459 -22.18 -29.47 -10.52
N SER A 460 -21.84 -28.21 -10.82
CA SER A 460 -20.47 -27.68 -10.84
C SER A 460 -20.47 -26.22 -10.35
N PHE A 461 -19.34 -25.51 -10.45
CA PHE A 461 -19.18 -24.14 -9.98
C PHE A 461 -19.43 -24.00 -8.48
N ALA A 462 -18.79 -24.89 -7.71
CA ALA A 462 -19.01 -24.99 -6.27
C ALA A 462 -18.58 -23.71 -5.55
N ASN A 463 -19.46 -23.16 -4.71
CA ASN A 463 -19.11 -22.19 -3.68
C ASN A 463 -19.61 -22.66 -2.31
N ALA A 464 -18.79 -22.53 -1.28
CA ALA A 464 -19.14 -22.98 0.06
C ALA A 464 -19.20 -21.83 1.08
N PHE A 465 -20.09 -21.96 2.05
CA PHE A 465 -20.22 -21.05 3.19
C PHE A 465 -20.55 -21.86 4.45
N VAL A 466 -19.92 -21.53 5.58
CA VAL A 466 -20.15 -22.22 6.86
C VAL A 466 -20.82 -21.26 7.84
N GLU A 467 -22.01 -21.62 8.32
CA GLU A 467 -22.71 -20.90 9.40
C GLU A 467 -22.94 -21.88 10.56
N GLY A 468 -22.25 -21.64 11.68
CA GLY A 468 -22.30 -22.54 12.85
C GLY A 468 -21.84 -23.96 12.51
N GLU A 469 -22.74 -24.92 12.61
CA GLU A 469 -22.48 -26.34 12.30
C GLU A 469 -22.93 -26.78 10.90
N THR A 470 -23.47 -25.85 10.11
CA THR A 470 -24.05 -26.15 8.80
C THR A 470 -23.07 -25.80 7.69
N MET A 471 -22.84 -26.76 6.81
CA MET A 471 -22.17 -26.55 5.52
C MET A 471 -23.23 -26.15 4.50
N HIS A 472 -23.06 -24.99 3.89
CA HIS A 472 -23.86 -24.51 2.75
C HIS A 472 -23.00 -24.60 1.50
N VAL A 473 -23.51 -25.21 0.44
CA VAL A 473 -22.84 -25.27 -0.86
C VAL A 473 -23.80 -24.81 -1.94
N PHE A 474 -23.38 -23.84 -2.74
CA PHE A 474 -24.11 -23.33 -3.89
C PHE A 474 -23.43 -23.84 -5.16
N ALA A 475 -24.20 -24.33 -6.11
CA ALA A 475 -23.66 -24.89 -7.34
C ALA A 475 -24.66 -24.81 -8.49
N SER A 476 -24.16 -24.57 -9.69
CA SER A 476 -24.98 -24.46 -10.90
C SER A 476 -25.31 -25.84 -11.47
N GLU A 477 -26.56 -26.02 -11.90
CA GLU A 477 -27.03 -27.25 -12.54
C GLU A 477 -26.53 -27.35 -13.98
N GLY A 478 -25.77 -28.41 -14.27
CA GLY A 478 -25.25 -28.66 -15.61
C GLY A 478 -26.31 -29.26 -16.55
N THR A 479 -25.97 -29.29 -17.85
CA THR A 479 -26.77 -30.01 -18.84
C THR A 479 -25.88 -30.78 -19.81
N ASP A 480 -26.43 -31.78 -20.51
CA ASP A 480 -25.66 -32.57 -21.49
C ASP A 480 -25.44 -31.87 -22.84
N LYS A 481 -26.26 -30.86 -23.19
CA LYS A 481 -26.32 -30.31 -24.56
C LYS A 481 -26.33 -28.78 -24.63
N ASP A 482 -26.42 -28.12 -23.49
CA ASP A 482 -26.50 -26.67 -23.34
C ASP A 482 -25.59 -26.22 -22.18
N TRP A 483 -25.56 -24.92 -21.89
CA TRP A 483 -24.83 -24.37 -20.75
C TRP A 483 -25.56 -24.58 -19.41
N PHE A 484 -24.91 -24.16 -18.33
CA PHE A 484 -25.39 -24.30 -16.96
C PHE A 484 -26.60 -23.42 -16.68
N LYS A 485 -27.51 -23.93 -15.84
CA LYS A 485 -28.83 -23.33 -15.62
C LYS A 485 -28.92 -22.63 -14.28
N SER A 486 -29.83 -23.08 -13.40
CA SER A 486 -30.09 -22.45 -12.12
C SER A 486 -29.03 -22.80 -11.08
N ILE A 487 -28.90 -21.95 -10.06
CA ILE A 487 -28.04 -22.23 -8.89
C ILE A 487 -28.89 -22.92 -7.83
N TYR A 488 -28.41 -24.07 -7.35
CA TYR A 488 -29.00 -24.83 -6.26
C TYR A 488 -28.18 -24.68 -4.98
N HIS A 489 -28.88 -24.67 -3.85
CA HIS A 489 -28.32 -24.67 -2.51
C HIS A 489 -28.41 -26.06 -1.90
N PHE A 490 -27.27 -26.56 -1.43
CA PHE A 490 -27.13 -27.81 -0.73
C PHE A 490 -26.76 -27.53 0.72
N THR A 491 -27.41 -28.20 1.68
CA THR A 491 -27.04 -28.09 3.09
C THR A 491 -26.78 -29.43 3.74
N SER A 492 -25.82 -29.46 4.67
CA SER A 492 -25.54 -30.62 5.50
C SER A 492 -24.95 -30.21 6.84
N THR A 493 -25.25 -30.99 7.90
CA THR A 493 -24.64 -30.87 9.23
C THR A 493 -23.73 -32.05 9.58
N ASP A 494 -23.62 -33.04 8.69
CA ASP A 494 -22.85 -34.27 8.89
C ASP A 494 -21.99 -34.67 7.67
N LEU A 495 -22.06 -33.88 6.59
CA LEU A 495 -21.43 -34.09 5.28
C LEU A 495 -21.87 -35.39 4.56
N LYS A 496 -22.90 -36.07 5.06
CA LYS A 496 -23.42 -37.34 4.54
C LYS A 496 -24.82 -37.18 3.98
N ASN A 497 -25.70 -36.52 4.74
CA ASN A 497 -27.07 -36.26 4.36
C ASN A 497 -27.15 -34.82 3.84
N TRP A 498 -27.69 -34.67 2.63
CA TRP A 498 -27.74 -33.39 1.93
C TRP A 498 -29.17 -33.06 1.55
N THR A 499 -29.62 -31.84 1.87
CA THR A 499 -30.81 -31.25 1.24
C THR A 499 -30.40 -30.53 -0.04
N ARG A 500 -31.35 -30.35 -0.97
CA ARG A 500 -31.17 -29.60 -2.21
C ARG A 500 -32.38 -28.71 -2.43
N GLU A 501 -32.15 -27.41 -2.56
CA GLU A 501 -33.18 -26.41 -2.80
C GLU A 501 -32.75 -25.48 -3.94
N LEU A 502 -33.71 -24.89 -4.65
CA LEU A 502 -33.43 -23.91 -5.68
C LEU A 502 -33.07 -22.57 -5.02
N ALA A 503 -31.90 -22.01 -5.32
CA ALA A 503 -31.47 -20.71 -4.79
C ALA A 503 -31.76 -19.58 -5.80
N ILE A 504 -31.13 -19.65 -6.98
CA ILE A 504 -31.29 -18.63 -8.03
C ILE A 504 -31.93 -19.28 -9.26
N PRO A 505 -33.20 -18.97 -9.57
CA PRO A 505 -33.85 -19.48 -10.76
C PRO A 505 -33.28 -18.82 -12.02
N LEU A 506 -33.28 -19.59 -13.11
CA LEU A 506 -32.98 -19.08 -14.45
C LEU A 506 -34.02 -18.03 -14.90
N GLU A 507 -33.57 -16.99 -15.61
CA GLU A 507 -34.46 -16.00 -16.24
C GLU A 507 -34.21 -15.94 -17.75
N GLY A 508 -35.27 -16.10 -18.55
CA GLY A 508 -35.18 -16.01 -20.00
C GLY A 508 -34.18 -17.02 -20.60
N ASP A 509 -33.23 -16.50 -21.37
CA ASP A 509 -32.12 -17.22 -22.02
C ASP A 509 -30.77 -17.01 -21.31
N GLU A 510 -30.80 -16.51 -20.07
CA GLU A 510 -29.62 -16.42 -19.19
C GLU A 510 -29.10 -17.83 -18.86
N HIS A 511 -27.80 -17.94 -18.64
CA HIS A 511 -27.11 -19.09 -18.07
C HIS A 511 -26.28 -18.63 -16.88
N LEU A 512 -26.29 -19.41 -15.78
CA LEU A 512 -25.60 -19.06 -14.54
C LEU A 512 -24.44 -20.02 -14.28
N PHE A 513 -23.34 -19.48 -13.74
CA PHE A 513 -22.07 -20.21 -13.58
C PHE A 513 -21.57 -20.11 -12.13
N ASN A 514 -20.39 -19.50 -11.91
CA ASN A 514 -19.81 -19.25 -10.60
C ASN A 514 -20.71 -18.38 -9.72
N CYS A 515 -20.66 -18.62 -8.42
CA CYS A 515 -21.22 -17.71 -7.44
C CYS A 515 -20.31 -17.59 -6.22
N SER A 516 -20.54 -16.59 -5.40
CA SER A 516 -19.86 -16.42 -4.12
C SER A 516 -20.78 -15.74 -3.13
N VAL A 517 -20.83 -16.28 -1.91
CA VAL A 517 -21.65 -15.77 -0.82
C VAL A 517 -20.77 -15.15 0.27
N CYS A 518 -21.18 -14.00 0.78
CA CYS A 518 -20.64 -13.44 2.01
C CYS A 518 -21.73 -12.85 2.90
N ARG A 519 -21.39 -12.68 4.19
CA ARG A 519 -22.24 -12.03 5.18
C ARG A 519 -21.92 -10.53 5.24
N ASP A 520 -22.95 -9.71 5.38
CA ASP A 520 -22.82 -8.27 5.62
C ASP A 520 -23.81 -7.77 6.67
N GLU A 521 -23.93 -6.44 6.82
CA GLU A 521 -24.80 -5.80 7.81
C GLU A 521 -26.29 -6.08 7.59
N GLN A 522 -26.70 -6.52 6.40
CA GLN A 522 -28.10 -6.75 6.03
C GLN A 522 -28.47 -8.24 5.97
N GLY A 523 -27.54 -9.15 6.24
CA GLY A 523 -27.73 -10.60 6.13
C GLY A 523 -26.65 -11.18 5.23
N TYR A 524 -27.04 -11.69 4.07
CA TYR A 524 -26.15 -12.32 3.11
C TYR A 524 -26.32 -11.72 1.72
N VAL A 525 -25.22 -11.63 1.00
CA VAL A 525 -25.18 -11.24 -0.41
C VAL A 525 -24.50 -12.34 -1.21
N MET A 526 -25.04 -12.62 -2.39
CA MET A 526 -24.44 -13.50 -3.38
C MET A 526 -24.07 -12.67 -4.59
N ALA A 527 -22.81 -12.75 -5.02
CA ALA A 527 -22.42 -12.40 -6.38
C ALA A 527 -22.56 -13.67 -7.24
N TYR A 528 -23.27 -13.62 -8.35
CA TYR A 528 -23.44 -14.77 -9.24
C TYR A 528 -23.19 -14.38 -10.69
N GLU A 529 -22.48 -15.24 -11.40
CA GLU A 529 -22.06 -15.05 -12.78
C GLU A 529 -23.21 -15.35 -13.75
N SER A 530 -23.25 -14.56 -14.82
CA SER A 530 -24.21 -14.63 -15.91
C SER A 530 -23.51 -14.42 -17.26
N ASN A 531 -24.06 -15.03 -18.31
CA ASN A 531 -23.69 -14.73 -19.69
C ASN A 531 -24.30 -13.43 -20.24
N GLN A 532 -25.12 -12.72 -19.47
CA GLN A 532 -25.86 -11.54 -19.91
C GLN A 532 -25.71 -10.34 -18.96
N PRO A 533 -25.58 -9.10 -19.49
CA PRO A 533 -25.63 -8.69 -20.89
C PRO A 533 -24.26 -8.72 -21.58
N VAL A 534 -23.19 -8.92 -20.81
CA VAL A 534 -21.83 -9.12 -21.32
C VAL A 534 -21.50 -10.59 -21.11
N GLN A 535 -20.86 -11.20 -22.10
CA GLN A 535 -20.42 -12.57 -22.02
C GLN A 535 -19.45 -12.72 -20.83
N PHE A 536 -19.97 -13.32 -19.77
CA PHE A 536 -19.39 -13.38 -18.43
C PHE A 536 -19.32 -12.01 -17.73
N CYS A 537 -20.29 -11.81 -16.86
CA CYS A 537 -20.40 -10.70 -15.91
C CYS A 537 -21.09 -11.21 -14.65
N PHE A 538 -21.24 -10.41 -13.61
CA PHE A 538 -21.90 -10.88 -12.40
C PHE A 538 -22.94 -9.90 -11.84
N ARG A 539 -23.96 -10.51 -11.24
CA ARG A 539 -25.16 -9.88 -10.67
C ARG A 539 -25.24 -10.24 -9.19
N PHE A 540 -26.24 -9.68 -8.51
CA PHE A 540 -26.35 -9.81 -7.06
C PHE A 540 -27.71 -10.34 -6.60
N ALA A 541 -27.70 -11.14 -5.55
CA ALA A 541 -28.89 -11.59 -4.83
C ALA A 541 -28.71 -11.42 -3.31
N ARG A 542 -29.81 -11.35 -2.58
CA ARG A 542 -29.86 -11.16 -1.12
C ARG A 542 -30.57 -12.32 -0.45
N SER A 543 -30.11 -12.64 0.75
CA SER A 543 -30.82 -13.53 1.66
C SER A 543 -30.71 -13.03 3.10
N LYS A 544 -31.72 -13.33 3.93
CA LYS A 544 -31.66 -13.10 5.38
C LYS A 544 -31.20 -14.33 6.16
N ASP A 545 -31.29 -15.52 5.56
CA ASP A 545 -31.18 -16.81 6.26
C ASP A 545 -30.43 -17.90 5.47
N LEU A 546 -29.83 -17.54 4.33
CA LEU A 546 -29.17 -18.42 3.36
C LEU A 546 -30.08 -19.40 2.60
N SER A 547 -31.39 -19.46 2.89
CA SER A 547 -32.34 -20.37 2.23
C SER A 547 -33.20 -19.62 1.20
N ALA A 548 -33.82 -18.50 1.59
CA ALA A 548 -34.61 -17.68 0.67
C ALA A 548 -33.73 -16.62 -0.02
N TRP A 549 -33.66 -16.64 -1.35
CA TRP A 549 -32.85 -15.72 -2.15
C TRP A 549 -33.69 -14.85 -3.08
N GLU A 550 -33.43 -13.54 -3.04
CA GLU A 550 -34.05 -12.54 -3.90
C GLU A 550 -33.00 -11.87 -4.78
N LYS A 551 -33.15 -11.92 -6.10
CA LYS A 551 -32.28 -11.18 -7.03
C LYS A 551 -32.42 -9.67 -6.82
N ILE A 552 -31.33 -8.93 -6.94
CA ILE A 552 -31.33 -7.46 -6.85
C ILE A 552 -31.41 -6.88 -8.28
N PRO A 553 -32.55 -6.32 -8.71
CA PRO A 553 -32.68 -5.80 -10.06
C PRO A 553 -31.76 -4.60 -10.31
N GLY A 554 -31.20 -4.50 -11.51
CA GLY A 554 -30.40 -3.35 -11.95
C GLY A 554 -28.95 -3.31 -11.45
N LEU A 555 -28.58 -4.09 -10.44
CA LEU A 555 -27.19 -4.20 -10.00
C LEU A 555 -26.46 -5.28 -10.80
N ILE A 556 -25.42 -4.84 -11.50
CA ILE A 556 -24.59 -5.70 -12.33
C ILE A 556 -23.19 -5.11 -12.44
N PHE A 557 -22.19 -5.96 -12.42
CA PHE A 557 -20.81 -5.61 -12.73
C PHE A 557 -20.41 -6.21 -14.06
N THR A 558 -20.07 -5.36 -15.02
CA THR A 558 -19.64 -5.73 -16.36
C THR A 558 -18.22 -5.24 -16.65
N GLY A 559 -17.39 -5.04 -15.62
CA GLY A 559 -16.17 -4.25 -15.75
C GLY A 559 -16.43 -2.76 -16.06
N GLU A 560 -15.37 -1.95 -16.10
CA GLU A 560 -15.48 -0.50 -16.29
C GLU A 560 -15.80 -0.10 -17.74
N LYS A 561 -15.48 -0.97 -18.70
CA LYS A 561 -15.59 -0.79 -20.15
C LYS A 561 -16.51 -1.83 -20.82
N LYS A 562 -17.39 -2.48 -20.05
CA LYS A 562 -18.30 -3.56 -20.52
C LYS A 562 -17.54 -4.80 -21.02
N GLU A 563 -16.56 -5.23 -20.25
CA GLU A 563 -15.66 -6.34 -20.52
C GLU A 563 -15.95 -7.60 -19.69
N TYR A 564 -15.34 -8.70 -20.13
CA TYR A 564 -15.34 -10.00 -19.47
C TYR A 564 -14.96 -9.87 -17.99
N SER A 565 -15.85 -10.31 -17.11
CA SER A 565 -15.70 -10.27 -15.65
C SER A 565 -16.29 -11.54 -15.03
N ALA A 566 -15.49 -12.62 -14.98
CA ALA A 566 -15.96 -13.94 -14.56
C ALA A 566 -15.49 -14.32 -13.14
N CYS A 567 -16.01 -15.43 -12.63
CA CYS A 567 -15.67 -16.12 -11.40
C CYS A 567 -15.58 -15.20 -10.17
N PRO A 568 -16.65 -14.45 -9.83
CA PRO A 568 -16.59 -13.47 -8.76
C PRO A 568 -16.44 -14.17 -7.39
N VAL A 569 -15.51 -13.70 -6.57
CA VAL A 569 -15.47 -13.98 -5.13
C VAL A 569 -15.69 -12.70 -4.35
N ILE A 570 -16.77 -12.66 -3.55
CA ILE A 570 -17.18 -11.48 -2.78
C ILE A 570 -16.84 -11.64 -1.31
N ARG A 571 -16.35 -10.56 -0.69
CA ARG A 571 -16.15 -10.41 0.75
C ARG A 571 -16.62 -9.04 1.20
N TYR A 572 -17.03 -8.93 2.45
CA TYR A 572 -17.45 -7.66 3.03
C TYR A 572 -16.64 -7.36 4.30
N PHE A 573 -15.96 -6.22 4.26
CA PHE A 573 -15.31 -5.62 5.43
C PHE A 573 -15.72 -4.16 5.46
N VAL A 574 -16.51 -3.79 6.46
CA VAL A 574 -17.09 -2.44 6.58
C VAL A 574 -16.04 -1.35 6.31
N PRO A 575 -16.33 -0.37 5.42
CA PRO A 575 -17.59 -0.14 4.70
C PRO A 575 -17.66 -0.75 3.28
N TYR A 576 -16.72 -1.62 2.90
CA TYR A 576 -16.54 -2.05 1.52
C TYR A 576 -16.90 -3.53 1.29
N TYR A 577 -17.59 -3.78 0.18
CA TYR A 577 -17.55 -5.04 -0.54
C TYR A 577 -16.28 -5.08 -1.38
N TYR A 578 -15.58 -6.19 -1.35
CA TYR A 578 -14.43 -6.49 -2.20
C TYR A 578 -14.81 -7.65 -3.11
N VAL A 579 -14.52 -7.53 -4.40
CA VAL A 579 -14.72 -8.62 -5.36
C VAL A 579 -13.43 -8.87 -6.13
N MET A 580 -12.93 -10.10 -6.05
CA MET A 580 -11.92 -10.57 -7.00
C MET A 580 -12.64 -11.27 -8.15
N TYR A 581 -12.19 -11.06 -9.38
CA TYR A 581 -12.81 -11.60 -10.58
C TYR A 581 -11.77 -11.81 -11.68
N LEU A 582 -12.05 -12.72 -12.61
CA LEU A 582 -11.21 -12.98 -13.77
C LEU A 582 -11.45 -11.92 -14.85
N HIS A 583 -10.36 -11.30 -15.29
CA HIS A 583 -10.33 -10.45 -16.46
C HIS A 583 -9.75 -11.24 -17.65
N ALA A 584 -10.29 -11.00 -18.85
CA ALA A 584 -9.75 -11.58 -20.09
C ALA A 584 -8.31 -11.12 -20.36
N ALA A 585 -7.63 -11.77 -21.30
CA ALA A 585 -6.25 -11.41 -21.66
C ALA A 585 -6.10 -9.94 -22.06
N ILE A 586 -5.09 -9.28 -21.48
CA ILE A 586 -4.74 -7.87 -21.71
C ILE A 586 -3.29 -7.71 -22.14
N PRO A 587 -2.95 -6.66 -22.91
CA PRO A 587 -1.56 -6.39 -23.31
C PRO A 587 -0.64 -6.29 -22.11
N GLY A 588 0.53 -6.93 -22.18
CA GLY A 588 1.55 -6.90 -21.13
C GLY A 588 1.44 -8.01 -20.08
N HIS A 589 0.38 -8.82 -20.09
CA HIS A 589 0.17 -9.91 -19.13
C HIS A 589 -0.01 -11.28 -19.79
N ASN A 590 0.28 -12.34 -19.03
CA ASN A 590 0.21 -13.73 -19.46
C ASN A 590 -1.22 -14.31 -19.32
N GLY A 591 -2.06 -14.04 -20.32
CA GLY A 591 -3.39 -14.65 -20.45
C GLY A 591 -4.43 -14.08 -19.49
N TRP A 592 -5.26 -14.94 -18.91
CA TRP A 592 -6.37 -14.56 -18.03
C TRP A 592 -5.87 -14.29 -16.61
N VAL A 593 -6.12 -13.07 -16.13
CA VAL A 593 -5.55 -12.55 -14.88
C VAL A 593 -6.65 -12.16 -13.90
N THR A 594 -6.38 -12.27 -12.60
CA THR A 594 -7.36 -11.88 -11.57
C THR A 594 -7.25 -10.39 -11.26
N PHE A 595 -8.39 -9.70 -11.29
CA PHE A 595 -8.56 -8.32 -10.85
C PHE A 595 -9.27 -8.27 -9.50
N LEU A 596 -9.11 -7.16 -8.80
CA LEU A 596 -9.78 -6.81 -7.55
C LEU A 596 -10.47 -5.45 -7.72
N ALA A 597 -11.71 -5.38 -7.26
CA ALA A 597 -12.49 -4.16 -7.15
C ALA A 597 -13.13 -4.03 -5.76
N ARG A 598 -13.46 -2.82 -5.34
CA ARG A 598 -14.25 -2.56 -4.13
C ARG A 598 -15.42 -1.63 -4.38
N SER A 599 -16.48 -1.76 -3.59
CA SER A 599 -17.69 -0.93 -3.65
C SER A 599 -18.29 -0.74 -2.26
N LYS A 600 -18.97 0.39 -2.02
CA LYS A 600 -19.76 0.59 -0.79
C LYS A 600 -21.22 0.16 -0.94
N ASP A 601 -21.72 0.11 -2.17
CA ASP A 601 -23.14 0.01 -2.51
C ASP A 601 -23.47 -1.06 -3.56
N LEU A 602 -22.46 -1.82 -4.00
CA LEU A 602 -22.52 -2.82 -5.08
C LEU A 602 -22.79 -2.23 -6.48
N ALA A 603 -22.91 -0.90 -6.59
CA ALA A 603 -23.22 -0.20 -7.83
C ALA A 603 -21.99 0.57 -8.36
N ALA A 604 -21.37 1.38 -7.51
CA ALA A 604 -20.17 2.14 -7.83
C ALA A 604 -18.93 1.34 -7.42
N TRP A 605 -18.09 0.99 -8.39
CA TRP A 605 -16.90 0.17 -8.18
C TRP A 605 -15.63 0.98 -8.41
N GLN A 606 -14.64 0.76 -7.54
CA GLN A 606 -13.28 1.24 -7.68
C GLN A 606 -12.38 0.04 -7.97
N LEU A 607 -11.65 0.05 -9.08
CA LEU A 607 -10.62 -0.95 -9.36
C LEU A 607 -9.37 -0.73 -8.49
N SER A 608 -8.74 -1.82 -8.07
CA SER A 608 -7.47 -1.77 -7.34
C SER A 608 -6.35 -1.23 -8.25
N PRO A 609 -5.51 -0.29 -7.78
CA PRO A 609 -4.31 0.13 -8.49
C PRO A 609 -3.24 -0.98 -8.60
N MET A 610 -3.41 -2.10 -7.88
CA MET A 610 -2.53 -3.25 -7.97
C MET A 610 -2.99 -4.29 -8.98
N ASN A 611 -4.03 -4.02 -9.76
CA ASN A 611 -4.50 -4.96 -10.78
C ASN A 611 -3.47 -5.16 -11.90
N PRO A 612 -3.25 -6.40 -12.37
CA PRO A 612 -3.81 -7.64 -11.84
C PRO A 612 -3.15 -8.07 -10.52
N ILE A 613 -3.97 -8.51 -9.57
CA ILE A 613 -3.50 -8.98 -8.25
C ILE A 613 -2.97 -10.42 -8.28
N LEU A 614 -3.27 -11.18 -9.33
CA LEU A 614 -2.79 -12.54 -9.57
C LEU A 614 -2.66 -12.81 -11.08
N GLU A 615 -1.50 -13.35 -11.49
CA GLU A 615 -1.14 -13.65 -12.87
C GLU A 615 -0.37 -14.98 -12.96
N ALA A 616 -0.43 -15.66 -14.11
CA ALA A 616 0.17 -16.98 -14.32
C ALA A 616 1.70 -16.92 -14.28
N GLY A 617 2.27 -17.64 -13.31
CA GLY A 617 3.71 -17.82 -13.19
C GLY A 617 4.24 -18.97 -14.04
N GLN A 618 5.54 -19.23 -13.90
CA GLN A 618 6.18 -20.36 -14.57
C GLN A 618 5.47 -21.68 -14.20
N GLY A 619 5.03 -22.42 -15.23
CA GLY A 619 4.38 -23.72 -15.07
C GLY A 619 2.91 -23.67 -14.64
N GLU A 620 2.25 -22.50 -14.67
CA GLU A 620 0.81 -22.35 -14.40
C GLU A 620 -0.04 -22.23 -15.66
N GLY A 621 0.57 -22.21 -16.83
CA GLY A 621 -0.12 -21.98 -18.11
C GLY A 621 -0.36 -20.48 -18.33
N CYS A 622 -1.60 -20.13 -18.65
CA CYS A 622 -2.01 -18.76 -18.98
C CYS A 622 -3.29 -18.34 -18.25
N ASN A 623 -3.63 -19.01 -17.14
CA ASN A 623 -4.86 -18.76 -16.41
C ASN A 623 -4.64 -18.70 -14.90
N ASN A 624 -5.20 -17.67 -14.26
CA ASN A 624 -5.43 -17.63 -12.81
C ASN A 624 -6.86 -17.18 -12.55
N SER A 625 -7.77 -18.14 -12.48
CA SER A 625 -9.21 -17.94 -12.32
C SER A 625 -9.75 -18.59 -11.05
N ASP A 626 -11.08 -18.52 -10.85
CA ASP A 626 -11.81 -19.28 -9.84
C ASP A 626 -11.18 -19.15 -8.44
N VAL A 627 -10.91 -17.90 -8.10
CA VAL A 627 -10.23 -17.55 -6.87
C VAL A 627 -11.19 -17.64 -5.70
N ASP A 628 -10.76 -18.27 -4.61
CA ASP A 628 -11.43 -18.18 -3.32
C ASP A 628 -10.40 -18.23 -2.19
N LEU A 629 -10.79 -17.80 -1.00
CA LEU A 629 -9.84 -17.54 0.08
C LEU A 629 -10.42 -17.73 1.47
N PHE A 630 -9.56 -18.16 2.39
CA PHE A 630 -9.87 -18.35 3.80
C PHE A 630 -8.69 -17.96 4.69
N GLU A 631 -8.98 -17.73 5.97
CA GLU A 631 -7.96 -17.49 6.98
C GLU A 631 -7.68 -18.78 7.76
N TRP A 632 -6.40 -19.12 7.92
CA TRP A 632 -5.95 -20.24 8.75
C TRP A 632 -4.61 -19.89 9.41
N GLU A 633 -4.46 -20.20 10.70
CA GLU A 633 -3.22 -19.97 11.46
C GLU A 633 -2.64 -18.55 11.33
N GLY A 634 -3.51 -17.53 11.28
CA GLY A 634 -3.10 -16.13 11.20
C GLY A 634 -2.64 -15.67 9.81
N ASN A 635 -2.83 -16.49 8.78
CA ASN A 635 -2.53 -16.15 7.38
C ASN A 635 -3.78 -16.27 6.51
N THR A 636 -3.77 -15.55 5.39
CA THR A 636 -4.79 -15.66 4.35
C THR A 636 -4.25 -16.55 3.24
N TYR A 637 -4.99 -17.60 2.90
CA TYR A 637 -4.64 -18.47 1.79
C TYR A 637 -5.61 -18.25 0.65
N VAL A 638 -5.06 -18.10 -0.55
CA VAL A 638 -5.77 -17.83 -1.79
C VAL A 638 -5.64 -19.06 -2.67
N PHE A 639 -6.75 -19.75 -2.90
CA PHE A 639 -6.86 -20.87 -3.82
C PHE A 639 -7.32 -20.35 -5.17
N TYR A 640 -6.74 -20.88 -6.24
CA TYR A 640 -7.01 -20.41 -7.60
C TYR A 640 -6.80 -21.51 -8.63
N ALA A 641 -7.60 -21.52 -9.68
CA ALA A 641 -7.42 -22.42 -10.81
C ALA A 641 -6.26 -21.92 -11.71
N THR A 642 -5.49 -22.87 -12.22
CA THR A 642 -4.40 -22.70 -13.20
C THR A 642 -4.64 -23.59 -14.40
N GLY A 643 -3.97 -23.33 -15.53
CA GLY A 643 -4.16 -24.11 -16.75
C GLY A 643 -3.98 -23.29 -18.03
N ASP A 644 -4.34 -23.90 -19.15
CA ASP A 644 -4.28 -23.28 -20.49
C ASP A 644 -5.66 -22.94 -21.06
N GLN A 645 -6.72 -23.01 -20.23
CA GLN A 645 -8.12 -22.80 -20.60
C GLN A 645 -8.66 -23.81 -21.65
N GLN A 646 -7.92 -24.86 -21.98
CA GLN A 646 -8.29 -25.76 -23.08
C GLN A 646 -8.08 -27.25 -22.77
N THR A 647 -6.89 -27.63 -22.32
CA THR A 647 -6.46 -29.03 -22.28
C THR A 647 -6.12 -29.53 -20.87
N TRP A 648 -5.75 -28.63 -19.96
CA TRP A 648 -5.46 -29.00 -18.59
C TRP A 648 -5.79 -27.86 -17.62
N GLY A 649 -6.11 -28.24 -16.40
CA GLY A 649 -6.26 -27.30 -15.29
C GLY A 649 -5.98 -27.95 -13.95
N SER A 650 -5.72 -27.12 -12.96
CA SER A 650 -5.52 -27.54 -11.57
C SER A 650 -5.69 -26.38 -10.60
N VAL A 651 -6.15 -26.63 -9.38
CA VAL A 651 -6.12 -25.63 -8.31
C VAL A 651 -4.74 -25.57 -7.66
N ARG A 652 -4.25 -24.35 -7.44
CA ARG A 652 -3.04 -24.03 -6.69
C ARG A 652 -3.35 -23.06 -5.55
N VAL A 653 -2.35 -22.81 -4.72
CA VAL A 653 -2.48 -21.97 -3.52
C VAL A 653 -1.40 -20.93 -3.50
N ALA A 654 -1.76 -19.78 -2.97
CA ALA A 654 -0.82 -18.80 -2.48
C ALA A 654 -1.22 -18.31 -1.09
N MET A 655 -0.29 -17.63 -0.42
CA MET A 655 -0.46 -17.18 0.94
C MET A 655 -0.06 -15.72 1.08
N VAL A 656 -0.89 -14.98 1.78
CA VAL A 656 -0.64 -13.62 2.24
C VAL A 656 -0.50 -13.65 3.76
N PRO A 657 0.60 -13.13 4.34
CA PRO A 657 0.71 -13.00 5.79
C PRO A 657 -0.38 -12.10 6.37
N GLY A 658 -1.02 -12.52 7.47
CA GLY A 658 -2.05 -11.74 8.15
C GLY A 658 -3.48 -11.98 7.65
N SER A 659 -4.38 -11.09 8.06
CA SER A 659 -5.81 -11.21 7.80
C SER A 659 -6.20 -10.84 6.38
N MET A 660 -7.32 -11.38 5.93
CA MET A 660 -7.95 -11.14 4.64
C MET A 660 -8.35 -9.66 4.50
N LYS A 661 -8.79 -9.06 5.61
CA LYS A 661 -9.05 -7.63 5.69
C LYS A 661 -7.80 -6.81 5.35
N ASN A 662 -6.69 -7.11 6.00
CA ASN A 662 -5.42 -6.40 5.75
C ASN A 662 -4.94 -6.60 4.31
N PHE A 663 -5.08 -7.82 3.77
CA PHE A 663 -4.78 -8.09 2.37
C PHE A 663 -5.59 -7.18 1.45
N TYR A 664 -6.92 -7.16 1.57
CA TYR A 664 -7.76 -6.33 0.73
C TYR A 664 -7.52 -4.83 0.92
N GLU A 665 -7.34 -4.38 2.15
CA GLU A 665 -7.03 -2.97 2.44
C GLU A 665 -5.67 -2.55 1.89
N SER A 666 -4.66 -3.44 1.89
CA SER A 666 -3.35 -3.12 1.31
C SER A 666 -3.36 -2.96 -0.21
N CYS A 667 -4.41 -3.45 -0.89
CA CYS A 667 -4.57 -3.36 -2.33
C CYS A 667 -5.17 -2.04 -2.82
N PHE A 668 -5.50 -1.11 -1.92
CA PHE A 668 -6.17 0.17 -2.23
C PHE A 668 -5.62 1.29 -1.37
#